data_AF-Q2PYR6-F1
#
_entry.id   AF-Q2PYR6-F1
#
_cell.length_a   1.000
_cell.length_b   1.000
_cell.length_c   1.000
_cell.angle_alpha   90.00
_cell.angle_beta   90.00
_cell.angle_gamma   90.00
#
_symmetry.space_group_name_H-M   'P 1'
#
loop_
_entity.id
_entity.type
_entity.pdbx_description
1 polymer ?
#
loop_
_entity_poly.entity_id
_entity_poly.type
_entity_poly.pdbx_seq_one_letter_code
_entity_poly.pdbx_strand_id
1 'polypeptide(L)'
;YIDLAKPVYHIGFINKVKKVLECVCWNCGRLKADYSRPDFQRLLSIPDASQRAKYVWEYCKKETTCEKPPEDADMAGPDGVPNDVSMDGGIHGELGTRHGCGARQPNFRKTGLKLYVKNKPAAGEEPTNDRDEVSVERVLQTLRKITDRDAETLGIDPYFARPEWMVLHVMPVPPMTVRPSIQMDAMRPSEDDLTYKLSDILKANERLQRCIVEGAPAHVINEFVTLLQFHTAAFMNNEASGMPQALQKSGRPIKSIRARLKGKEGRLRGNLMGKRVDFSARTVITGDPNISIDQVGVPRSIARNLTYPETVTPYNIDRLQEYVRNGRDAYPGAKFVVRDNGEQINLQYNKQRGDFPLQIGYRVERNLIDDDVIIFNRQPSLHKMSMMGHRVKVMPYSTFRLNLSVTSPYNADFDGDEMNLHVPQSEESRAEIKEICMVPKQFISPQSNKPVMGIVQDTLCAIRKFTRRDNFLDTDMIMLLMMWLPDWDGTLPTPCILKPKPLWTGKQIYSMVIPKGTNCYRESEGHPDGETTWISPGDTKVYIRDGELVCGMVCKKTVGTSEGGLVHTIFNEFGSESARRFFDGTQRVINNWFIHNGFSVGIGDAVTDNATMENVGTITNECYARVDRYIEEAQNDALECMPGMTIKESFEVRVNTALNNARDDAGKQVLDRLKDTNNIAQMSLAGSKGSKINISQISACVGQQNVEGKRIPFGFKYRTLPHFGKDDYSPESRGFVRNSYLRGLTPQEFYFHAMGGREGLIDTAVKTAETGYIQRRLIKALEDIMCQYDGSIRNSQGHIVQFVYGEDGMDGCFIEKQKILSLRPSHKVFDRTYKVNVMDHGSIFRPGSLDFSILKNIEGNEAVQRVLDDEFAKLADDRRMMREFILKSGTDKQPLPLNVERLIKIAQQTFNIDVRRPSNLNPVEIVNLVKSLTESRIPVIRGEDQLSVEAQTNATLLFQIHLRASLATKRVIEEFHLTKEAFDWLLAEIETRFKRAQVNPGEMVGVLAAQSI
;
A
#
# COMPACT_ATOMS: atom_id res chain seq x y z
N TYR A 1 -12.02 -18.60 43.13
CA TYR A 1 -12.78 -17.34 42.97
C TYR A 1 -12.86 -16.66 44.34
N ILE A 2 -13.42 -15.45 44.43
CA ILE A 2 -13.69 -14.75 45.70
C ILE A 2 -15.19 -14.43 45.75
N ASP A 3 -15.86 -14.87 46.81
CA ASP A 3 -17.25 -14.50 47.08
C ASP A 3 -17.31 -13.13 47.75
N LEU A 4 -17.99 -12.19 47.12
CA LEU A 4 -18.09 -10.82 47.65
C LEU A 4 -19.23 -10.73 48.66
N ALA A 5 -18.97 -10.10 49.80
CA ALA A 5 -19.92 -9.92 50.90
C ALA A 5 -21.17 -9.14 50.47
N LYS A 6 -21.00 -8.21 49.52
CA LYS A 6 -22.04 -7.43 48.88
C LYS A 6 -21.76 -7.37 47.38
N PRO A 7 -22.80 -7.35 46.50
CA PRO A 7 -22.60 -7.21 45.07
C PRO A 7 -22.00 -5.84 44.73
N VAL A 8 -21.11 -5.82 43.74
CA VAL A 8 -20.44 -4.60 43.27
C VAL A 8 -20.63 -4.43 41.77
N TYR A 9 -20.72 -3.18 41.31
CA TYR A 9 -20.75 -2.88 39.89
C TYR A 9 -19.43 -3.23 39.23
N HIS A 10 -19.50 -3.91 38.08
CA HIS A 10 -18.37 -3.95 37.18
C HIS A 10 -18.17 -2.57 36.53
N ILE A 11 -16.98 -1.97 36.69
CA ILE A 11 -16.69 -0.61 36.21
C ILE A 11 -16.94 -0.42 34.70
N GLY A 12 -16.71 -1.47 33.90
CA GLY A 12 -16.96 -1.45 32.46
C GLY A 12 -18.44 -1.45 32.08
N PHE A 13 -19.30 -1.99 32.95
CA PHE A 13 -20.73 -2.18 32.66
C PHE A 13 -21.64 -1.21 33.39
N ILE A 14 -21.16 -0.42 34.36
CA ILE A 14 -21.99 0.53 35.13
C ILE A 14 -22.83 1.47 34.23
N ASN A 15 -22.27 1.93 33.11
CA ASN A 15 -23.01 2.77 32.15
C ASN A 15 -24.08 1.96 31.38
N LYS A 16 -23.83 0.68 31.11
CA LYS A 16 -24.78 -0.20 30.41
C LYS A 16 -25.90 -0.66 31.36
N VAL A 17 -25.57 -1.00 32.60
CA VAL A 17 -26.54 -1.23 33.69
C VAL A 17 -27.46 -0.03 33.86
N LYS A 18 -26.91 1.19 33.90
CA LYS A 18 -27.72 2.42 33.94
C LYS A 18 -28.71 2.50 32.77
N LYS A 19 -28.25 2.25 31.54
CA LYS A 19 -29.14 2.27 30.35
C LYS A 19 -30.23 1.21 30.43
N VAL A 20 -29.89 -0.01 30.86
CA VAL A 20 -30.86 -1.10 31.04
C VAL A 20 -31.91 -0.71 32.08
N LEU A 21 -31.51 -0.13 33.22
CA LEU A 21 -32.43 0.39 34.24
C LEU A 21 -33.33 1.52 33.73
N GLU A 22 -32.83 2.34 32.80
CA GLU A 22 -33.65 3.36 32.12
C GLU A 22 -34.59 2.74 31.07
N CYS A 23 -34.39 1.49 30.64
CA CYS A 23 -35.27 0.79 29.71
C CYS A 23 -36.36 -0.03 30.41
N VAL A 24 -36.06 -0.63 31.55
CA VAL A 24 -36.98 -1.52 32.28
C VAL A 24 -37.68 -0.79 33.42
N CYS A 25 -38.83 -1.31 33.84
CA CYS A 25 -39.56 -0.82 34.99
C CYS A 25 -38.81 -1.16 36.29
N TRP A 26 -38.55 -0.16 37.12
CA TRP A 26 -37.83 -0.32 38.39
C TRP A 26 -38.47 -1.33 39.35
N ASN A 27 -39.79 -1.49 39.29
CA ASN A 27 -40.55 -2.35 40.21
C ASN A 27 -40.79 -3.76 39.65
N CYS A 28 -41.31 -3.87 38.42
CA CYS A 28 -41.69 -5.15 37.83
C CYS A 28 -40.66 -5.76 36.87
N GLY A 29 -39.59 -5.03 36.50
CA GLY A 29 -38.53 -5.54 35.62
C GLY A 29 -38.90 -5.69 34.13
N ARG A 30 -40.15 -5.39 33.75
CA ARG A 30 -40.63 -5.43 32.36
C ARG A 30 -40.10 -4.26 31.55
N LEU A 31 -39.94 -4.44 30.24
CA LEU A 31 -39.55 -3.37 29.33
C LEU A 31 -40.61 -2.25 29.29
N LYS A 32 -40.18 -0.98 29.32
CA LYS A 32 -41.06 0.20 29.21
C LYS A 32 -41.35 0.52 27.75
N ALA A 33 -41.87 -0.46 27.03
CA ALA A 33 -42.26 -0.30 25.64
C ALA A 33 -43.51 -1.12 25.38
N ASP A 34 -44.42 -0.54 24.59
CA ASP A 34 -45.56 -1.27 24.07
C ASP A 34 -45.18 -1.93 22.75
N TYR A 35 -45.21 -3.26 22.76
CA TYR A 35 -44.94 -4.11 21.61
C TYR A 35 -46.00 -3.99 20.50
N SER A 36 -47.18 -3.44 20.82
CA SER A 36 -48.26 -3.18 19.86
C SER A 36 -48.01 -1.93 18.99
N ARG A 37 -47.18 -1.00 19.47
CA ARG A 37 -46.94 0.27 18.76
C ARG A 37 -46.10 0.05 17.49
N PRO A 38 -46.56 0.52 16.32
CA PRO A 38 -45.83 0.37 15.05
C PRO A 38 -44.42 0.96 15.08
N ASP A 39 -44.23 2.06 15.81
CA ASP A 39 -42.92 2.72 15.94
C ASP A 39 -41.90 1.84 16.67
N PHE A 40 -42.34 1.06 17.68
CA PHE A 40 -41.46 0.15 18.40
C PHE A 40 -41.17 -1.12 17.60
N GLN A 41 -42.14 -1.62 16.85
CA GLN A 41 -41.95 -2.77 15.94
C GLN A 41 -40.90 -2.47 14.86
N ARG A 42 -40.84 -1.24 14.34
CA ARG A 42 -39.77 -0.80 13.43
C ARG A 42 -38.38 -0.80 14.06
N LEU A 43 -38.27 -0.67 15.38
CA LEU A 43 -36.98 -0.78 16.08
C LEU A 43 -36.53 -2.24 16.21
N LEU A 44 -37.49 -3.17 16.31
CA LEU A 44 -37.22 -4.61 16.40
C LEU A 44 -36.75 -5.21 15.08
N SER A 45 -37.10 -4.62 13.93
CA SER A 45 -36.62 -5.04 12.61
C SER A 45 -35.16 -4.69 12.35
N ILE A 46 -34.50 -3.92 13.22
CA ILE A 46 -33.08 -3.61 13.11
C ILE A 46 -32.26 -4.88 13.41
N PRO A 47 -31.43 -5.37 12.45
CA PRO A 47 -30.69 -6.61 12.61
C PRO A 47 -29.49 -6.45 13.57
N ASP A 48 -28.81 -5.29 13.56
CA ASP A 48 -27.68 -5.03 14.45
C ASP A 48 -28.15 -4.81 15.89
N ALA A 49 -27.85 -5.78 16.76
CA ALA A 49 -28.21 -5.77 18.18
C ALA A 49 -27.69 -4.53 18.94
N SER A 50 -26.51 -4.00 18.58
CA SER A 50 -25.94 -2.83 19.26
C SER A 50 -26.67 -1.54 18.91
N GLN A 51 -27.03 -1.39 17.64
CA GLN A 51 -27.85 -0.26 17.17
C GLN A 51 -29.27 -0.37 17.73
N ARG A 52 -29.88 -1.56 17.66
CA ARG A 52 -31.18 -1.84 18.25
C ARG A 52 -31.23 -1.46 19.72
N ALA A 53 -30.25 -1.90 20.52
CA ALA A 53 -30.15 -1.55 21.93
C ALA A 53 -30.12 -0.03 22.19
N LYS A 54 -29.45 0.74 21.31
CA LYS A 54 -29.39 2.20 21.42
C LYS A 54 -30.74 2.84 21.15
N TYR A 55 -31.43 2.46 20.07
CA TYR A 55 -32.73 3.02 19.72
C TYR A 55 -33.83 2.62 20.70
N VAL A 56 -33.83 1.36 21.14
CA VAL A 56 -34.74 0.88 22.19
C VAL A 56 -34.53 1.67 23.48
N TRP A 57 -33.28 1.97 23.85
CA TRP A 57 -32.99 2.84 24.99
C TRP A 57 -33.48 4.28 24.80
N GLU A 58 -33.26 4.88 23.63
CA GLU A 58 -33.75 6.23 23.33
C GLU A 58 -35.28 6.33 23.37
N TYR A 59 -35.97 5.25 22.99
CA TYR A 59 -37.42 5.11 23.13
C TYR A 59 -37.84 5.00 24.60
N CYS A 60 -37.36 3.96 25.30
CA CYS A 60 -37.79 3.64 26.66
C CYS A 60 -37.41 4.71 27.70
N LYS A 61 -36.36 5.50 27.43
CA LYS A 61 -35.95 6.61 28.30
C LYS A 61 -36.99 7.73 28.36
N LYS A 62 -37.79 7.93 27.31
CA LYS A 62 -38.87 8.94 27.28
C LYS A 62 -40.05 8.52 28.15
N GLU A 63 -40.28 7.22 28.29
CA GLU A 63 -41.37 6.66 29.08
C GLU A 63 -41.13 6.82 30.58
N THR A 64 -41.94 7.68 31.21
CA THR A 64 -41.86 8.03 32.65
C THR A 64 -42.81 7.23 33.53
N THR A 65 -43.68 6.42 32.94
CA THR A 65 -44.70 5.61 33.63
C THR A 65 -44.75 4.23 33.02
N CYS A 66 -44.92 3.21 33.85
CA CYS A 66 -45.14 1.86 33.38
C CYS A 66 -46.63 1.69 33.07
N GLU A 67 -47.02 1.63 31.80
CA GLU A 67 -48.43 1.60 31.36
C GLU A 67 -49.20 0.44 32.03
N LYS A 68 -50.38 0.72 32.63
CA LYS A 68 -51.29 -0.29 33.22
C LYS A 68 -52.22 -0.88 32.15
N PRO A 69 -52.86 -2.04 32.40
CA PRO A 69 -54.03 -2.42 31.61
C PRO A 69 -55.13 -1.36 31.76
N PRO A 70 -55.96 -1.12 30.71
CA PRO A 70 -57.24 -0.44 30.91
C PRO A 70 -58.11 -1.26 31.87
N GLU A 71 -58.85 -0.58 32.76
CA GLU A 71 -59.61 -1.19 33.88
C GLU A 71 -60.82 -2.05 33.44
N ASP A 72 -61.05 -2.23 32.13
CA ASP A 72 -62.20 -2.98 31.58
C ASP A 72 -61.86 -4.39 31.05
N ALA A 73 -60.76 -4.99 31.52
CA ALA A 73 -60.35 -6.36 31.15
C ALA A 73 -60.69 -7.43 32.20
N ASP A 74 -61.58 -7.12 33.16
CA ASP A 74 -62.17 -8.11 34.08
C ASP A 74 -63.58 -8.49 33.61
N MET A 75 -63.66 -9.44 32.69
CA MET A 75 -64.85 -10.29 32.54
C MET A 75 -64.41 -11.74 32.68
N ALA A 76 -64.59 -12.24 33.90
CA ALA A 76 -64.53 -13.65 34.22
C ALA A 76 -65.46 -14.44 33.27
N GLY A 77 -64.89 -15.35 32.49
CA GLY A 77 -65.65 -16.48 31.97
C GLY A 77 -66.04 -17.41 33.14
N PRO A 78 -67.23 -18.01 33.13
CA PRO A 78 -67.74 -18.80 34.23
C PRO A 78 -67.15 -20.19 34.19
N ASP A 79 -65.85 -20.33 34.43
CA ASP A 79 -65.18 -21.56 34.83
C ASP A 79 -63.79 -21.16 35.30
N GLY A 80 -63.53 -21.29 36.61
CA GLY A 80 -62.31 -20.81 37.28
C GLY A 80 -61.03 -21.55 36.88
N VAL A 81 -60.61 -21.44 35.62
CA VAL A 81 -59.33 -21.88 35.09
C VAL A 81 -58.55 -20.63 34.64
N PRO A 82 -57.35 -20.37 35.18
CA PRO A 82 -56.47 -19.36 34.61
C PRO A 82 -56.14 -19.75 33.17
N ASN A 83 -56.45 -18.88 32.21
CA ASN A 83 -55.99 -19.01 30.84
C ASN A 83 -54.46 -18.84 30.80
N ASP A 84 -53.71 -19.93 31.03
CA ASP A 84 -52.38 -20.10 30.46
C ASP A 84 -52.56 -20.28 28.95
N VAL A 85 -52.57 -19.16 28.21
CA VAL A 85 -52.53 -19.19 26.76
C VAL A 85 -51.10 -19.54 26.33
N SER A 86 -50.92 -20.83 26.06
CA SER A 86 -49.99 -21.47 25.13
C SER A 86 -48.59 -20.85 24.94
N MET A 87 -47.62 -21.57 25.53
CA MET A 87 -46.33 -21.84 24.88
C MET A 87 -46.60 -22.59 23.57
N ASP A 88 -46.59 -21.90 22.43
CA ASP A 88 -46.36 -22.56 21.14
C ASP A 88 -45.60 -21.64 20.18
N GLY A 89 -44.62 -22.24 19.50
CA GLY A 89 -43.74 -21.58 18.55
C GLY A 89 -44.48 -21.14 17.29
N GLY A 90 -44.36 -19.85 16.97
CA GLY A 90 -44.82 -19.28 15.71
C GLY A 90 -44.36 -17.83 15.58
N ILE A 91 -43.71 -17.51 14.46
CA ILE A 91 -43.12 -16.19 14.16
C ILE A 91 -44.19 -15.11 13.83
N HIS A 92 -45.48 -15.46 13.82
CA HIS A 92 -46.57 -14.53 13.53
C HIS A 92 -47.80 -14.74 14.44
N GLY A 93 -47.62 -14.57 15.75
CA GLY A 93 -48.71 -14.45 16.73
C GLY A 93 -48.92 -13.00 17.16
N GLU A 94 -50.16 -12.53 17.14
CA GLU A 94 -50.57 -11.16 17.49
C GLU A 94 -49.93 -10.67 18.80
N LEU A 95 -49.27 -9.51 18.73
CA LEU A 95 -48.59 -8.88 19.86
C LEU A 95 -49.60 -8.33 20.85
N GLY A 96 -50.10 -9.20 21.75
CA GLY A 96 -50.89 -8.79 22.90
C GLY A 96 -50.14 -7.74 23.74
N THR A 97 -50.85 -6.68 24.10
CA THR A 97 -50.41 -5.60 24.99
C THR A 97 -49.92 -6.18 26.32
N ARG A 98 -48.60 -6.17 26.54
CA ARG A 98 -48.03 -6.66 27.81
C ARG A 98 -48.07 -5.56 28.85
N HIS A 99 -49.00 -5.69 29.79
CA HIS A 99 -49.25 -4.66 30.80
C HIS A 99 -48.16 -4.54 31.86
N GLY A 100 -47.87 -3.31 32.26
CA GLY A 100 -46.96 -2.93 33.32
C GLY A 100 -47.65 -2.76 34.69
N CYS A 101 -46.88 -2.36 35.70
CA CYS A 101 -47.38 -2.23 37.08
C CYS A 101 -47.93 -0.84 37.45
N GLY A 102 -47.96 0.13 36.52
CA GLY A 102 -48.45 1.49 36.81
C GLY A 102 -47.49 2.40 37.56
N ALA A 103 -46.34 1.90 38.01
CA ALA A 103 -45.40 2.68 38.78
C ALA A 103 -44.74 3.79 37.94
N ARG A 104 -44.62 4.98 38.54
CA ARG A 104 -43.77 6.06 37.99
C ARG A 104 -42.31 5.65 38.02
N GLN A 105 -41.57 6.06 37.00
CA GLN A 105 -40.21 5.62 36.78
C GLN A 105 -39.21 6.69 37.23
N PRO A 106 -38.24 6.32 38.08
CA PRO A 106 -37.23 7.26 38.55
C PRO A 106 -36.24 7.62 37.43
N ASN A 107 -35.63 8.79 37.52
CA ASN A 107 -34.53 9.17 36.64
C ASN A 107 -33.19 8.83 37.28
N PHE A 108 -32.40 7.98 36.62
CA PHE A 108 -31.10 7.55 37.14
C PHE A 108 -29.98 8.53 36.74
N ARG A 109 -29.16 8.93 37.71
CA ARG A 109 -27.94 9.73 37.51
C ARG A 109 -26.73 8.99 38.06
N LYS A 110 -25.59 9.09 37.37
CA LYS A 110 -24.33 8.48 37.80
C LYS A 110 -23.43 9.56 38.38
N THR A 111 -22.90 9.35 39.57
CA THR A 111 -21.86 10.19 40.17
C THR A 111 -20.75 9.27 40.67
N GLY A 112 -19.56 9.33 40.06
CA GLY A 112 -18.47 8.41 40.36
C GLY A 112 -18.85 6.95 40.09
N LEU A 113 -18.73 6.09 41.12
CA LEU A 113 -19.07 4.65 41.09
C LEU A 113 -20.48 4.34 41.58
N LYS A 114 -21.30 5.36 41.89
CA LYS A 114 -22.63 5.21 42.48
C LYS A 114 -23.72 5.68 41.50
N LEU A 115 -24.91 5.10 41.65
CA LEU A 115 -26.13 5.51 40.95
C LEU A 115 -27.08 6.16 41.95
N TYR A 116 -27.63 7.31 41.55
CA TYR A 116 -28.60 8.08 42.31
C TYR A 116 -29.91 8.13 41.54
N VAL A 117 -31.02 8.07 42.26
CA VAL A 117 -32.36 8.27 41.72
C VAL A 117 -32.82 9.68 42.02
N LYS A 118 -33.40 10.33 41.01
CA LYS A 118 -34.19 11.54 41.20
C LYS A 118 -35.64 11.22 40.82
N ASN A 119 -36.52 11.26 41.80
CA ASN A 119 -37.97 11.21 41.58
C ASN A 119 -38.45 12.58 41.11
N LYS A 120 -39.34 12.64 40.10
CA LYS A 120 -40.04 13.89 39.76
C LYS A 120 -41.20 14.07 40.75
N PRO A 121 -41.39 15.26 41.34
CA PRO A 121 -42.52 15.54 42.22
C PRO A 121 -43.84 15.37 41.45
N ALA A 122 -44.93 15.03 42.16
CA ALA A 122 -46.26 15.06 41.57
C ALA A 122 -46.67 16.51 41.21
N ALA A 123 -47.62 16.66 40.29
CA ALA A 123 -48.17 17.98 39.98
C ALA A 123 -48.81 18.56 41.26
N GLY A 124 -48.16 19.57 41.87
CA GLY A 124 -48.59 20.20 43.12
C GLY A 124 -47.65 20.03 44.33
N GLU A 125 -46.57 19.24 44.23
CA GLU A 125 -45.56 19.10 45.31
C GLU A 125 -44.32 19.98 45.07
N GLU A 126 -43.77 20.58 46.12
CA GLU A 126 -42.51 21.33 46.03
C GLU A 126 -41.35 20.42 45.59
N PRO A 127 -40.43 20.91 44.74
CA PRO A 127 -39.31 20.11 44.26
C PRO A 127 -38.33 19.82 45.40
N THR A 128 -38.46 18.67 46.06
CA THR A 128 -37.41 18.15 46.94
C THR A 128 -36.18 17.80 46.10
N ASN A 129 -35.00 18.25 46.54
CA ASN A 129 -33.72 18.02 45.85
C ASN A 129 -33.10 16.66 46.24
N ASP A 130 -33.92 15.75 46.77
CA ASP A 130 -33.46 14.47 47.32
C ASP A 130 -32.87 13.59 46.21
N ARG A 131 -31.59 13.29 46.38
CA ARG A 131 -30.84 12.36 45.56
C ARG A 131 -30.62 11.11 46.37
N ASP A 132 -31.54 10.16 46.25
CA ASP A 132 -31.41 8.89 46.96
C ASP A 132 -30.37 8.01 46.27
N GLU A 133 -29.40 7.51 47.04
CA GLU A 133 -28.43 6.54 46.56
C GLU A 133 -29.09 5.17 46.39
N VAL A 134 -28.94 4.56 45.22
CA VAL A 134 -29.50 3.23 44.94
C VAL A 134 -28.51 2.14 45.36
N SER A 135 -28.96 1.23 46.22
CA SER A 135 -28.16 0.06 46.60
C SER A 135 -27.97 -0.91 45.41
N VAL A 136 -26.76 -1.47 45.30
CA VAL A 136 -26.40 -2.41 44.22
C VAL A 136 -27.24 -3.69 44.28
N GLU A 137 -27.61 -4.13 45.48
CA GLU A 137 -28.49 -5.28 45.70
C GLU A 137 -29.86 -5.07 45.08
N ARG A 138 -30.42 -3.88 45.24
CA ARG A 138 -31.71 -3.55 44.65
C ARG A 138 -31.64 -3.54 43.12
N VAL A 139 -30.56 -3.01 42.55
CA VAL A 139 -30.31 -3.08 41.11
C VAL A 139 -30.22 -4.53 40.62
N LEU A 140 -29.48 -5.38 41.32
CA LEU A 140 -29.35 -6.80 40.97
C LEU A 140 -30.71 -7.51 40.99
N GLN A 141 -31.56 -7.23 41.99
CA GLN A 141 -32.92 -7.77 42.06
C GLN A 141 -33.77 -7.34 40.86
N THR A 142 -33.68 -6.08 40.45
CA THR A 142 -34.42 -5.58 39.27
C THR A 142 -33.91 -6.22 37.98
N LEU A 143 -32.60 -6.40 37.82
CA LEU A 143 -32.03 -7.05 36.64
C LEU A 143 -32.44 -8.52 36.51
N ARG A 144 -32.53 -9.26 37.63
CA ARG A 144 -33.00 -10.65 37.66
C ARG A 144 -34.47 -10.83 37.27
N LYS A 145 -35.28 -9.77 37.36
CA LYS A 145 -36.70 -9.80 36.96
C LYS A 145 -36.89 -9.65 35.45
N ILE A 146 -35.84 -9.33 34.69
CA ILE A 146 -35.91 -9.15 33.24
C ILE A 146 -36.12 -10.52 32.59
N THR A 147 -37.11 -10.62 31.70
CA THR A 147 -37.38 -11.86 30.96
C THR A 147 -36.44 -12.00 29.76
N ASP A 148 -36.24 -13.23 29.28
CA ASP A 148 -35.29 -13.52 28.19
C ASP A 148 -35.67 -12.81 26.90
N ARG A 149 -36.98 -12.76 26.61
CA ARG A 149 -37.54 -12.00 25.49
C ARG A 149 -37.27 -10.50 25.61
N ASP A 150 -37.36 -9.93 26.82
CA ASP A 150 -37.05 -8.51 27.05
C ASP A 150 -35.53 -8.24 26.97
N ALA A 151 -34.69 -9.22 27.31
CA ALA A 151 -33.25 -9.13 27.11
C ALA A 151 -32.90 -9.14 25.61
N GLU A 152 -33.51 -10.03 24.82
CA GLU A 152 -33.31 -10.11 23.37
C GLU A 152 -33.72 -8.82 22.65
N THR A 153 -34.84 -8.22 23.06
CA THR A 153 -35.32 -6.95 22.49
C THR A 153 -34.38 -5.80 22.85
N LEU A 154 -33.77 -5.82 24.04
CA LEU A 154 -32.67 -4.94 24.45
C LEU A 154 -31.35 -5.20 23.71
N GLY A 155 -31.30 -6.17 22.80
CA GLY A 155 -30.09 -6.54 22.05
C GLY A 155 -29.07 -7.29 22.91
N ILE A 156 -29.54 -8.02 23.92
CA ILE A 156 -28.74 -8.84 24.83
C ILE A 156 -29.12 -10.30 24.63
N ASP A 157 -28.13 -11.15 24.38
CA ASP A 157 -28.33 -12.59 24.29
C ASP A 157 -28.49 -13.20 25.71
N PRO A 158 -29.65 -13.81 26.03
CA PRO A 158 -29.91 -14.37 27.35
C PRO A 158 -29.08 -15.62 27.67
N TYR A 159 -28.52 -16.30 26.67
CA TYR A 159 -27.67 -17.48 26.87
C TYR A 159 -26.24 -17.07 27.25
N PHE A 160 -25.68 -16.06 26.58
CA PHE A 160 -24.27 -15.65 26.78
C PHE A 160 -24.06 -14.42 27.67
N ALA A 161 -25.06 -13.57 27.85
CA ALA A 161 -24.85 -12.23 28.41
C ALA A 161 -26.02 -11.70 29.25
N ARG A 162 -26.59 -12.50 30.16
CA ARG A 162 -27.72 -12.05 30.99
C ARG A 162 -27.47 -10.71 31.72
N PRO A 163 -28.48 -9.82 31.82
CA PRO A 163 -28.30 -8.50 32.42
C PRO A 163 -27.76 -8.50 33.85
N GLU A 164 -28.16 -9.47 34.67
CA GLU A 164 -27.69 -9.59 36.06
C GLU A 164 -26.19 -9.89 36.17
N TRP A 165 -25.56 -10.49 35.16
CA TRP A 165 -24.12 -10.83 35.16
C TRP A 165 -23.22 -9.59 35.03
N MET A 166 -23.79 -8.42 34.70
CA MET A 166 -23.06 -7.15 34.69
C MET A 166 -22.69 -6.66 36.11
N VAL A 167 -23.33 -7.21 37.14
CA VAL A 167 -23.04 -6.96 38.56
C VAL A 167 -22.26 -8.14 39.11
N LEU A 168 -21.10 -7.88 39.70
CA LEU A 168 -20.24 -8.91 40.25
C LEU A 168 -20.74 -9.31 41.64
N HIS A 169 -21.13 -10.57 41.77
CA HIS A 169 -21.34 -11.22 43.07
C HIS A 169 -20.18 -12.16 43.42
N VAL A 170 -19.65 -12.85 42.41
CA VAL A 170 -18.47 -13.72 42.52
C VAL A 170 -17.38 -13.15 41.62
N MET A 171 -16.19 -12.91 42.18
CA MET A 171 -15.05 -12.38 41.45
C MET A 171 -14.09 -13.50 41.03
N PRO A 172 -13.78 -13.69 39.73
CA PRO A 172 -12.80 -14.65 39.30
C PRO A 172 -11.38 -14.19 39.67
N VAL A 173 -10.57 -15.11 40.19
CA VAL A 173 -9.16 -14.85 40.53
C VAL A 173 -8.29 -15.42 39.42
N PRO A 174 -7.50 -14.60 38.70
CA PRO A 174 -6.64 -15.11 37.65
C PRO A 174 -5.52 -16.01 38.23
N PRO A 175 -5.10 -17.06 37.51
CA PRO A 175 -4.03 -17.96 37.94
C PRO A 175 -2.66 -17.26 37.93
N MET A 176 -1.65 -17.89 38.56
CA MET A 176 -0.28 -17.34 38.67
C MET A 176 0.37 -17.03 37.31
N THR A 177 -0.02 -17.74 36.23
CA THR A 177 0.48 -17.47 34.87
C THR A 177 0.11 -16.07 34.35
N VAL A 178 -0.97 -15.47 34.85
CA VAL A 178 -1.41 -14.11 34.50
C VAL A 178 -0.78 -13.05 35.42
N ARG A 179 -0.42 -13.47 36.64
CA ARG A 179 0.15 -12.62 37.71
C ARG A 179 1.42 -13.26 38.28
N PRO A 180 2.50 -13.35 37.49
CA PRO A 180 3.70 -14.07 37.87
C PRO A 180 4.40 -13.39 39.05
N SER A 181 4.90 -14.18 39.99
CA SER A 181 5.77 -13.69 41.06
C SER A 181 7.23 -13.68 40.58
N ILE A 182 7.99 -12.65 40.93
CA ILE A 182 9.41 -12.56 40.63
C ILE A 182 10.17 -12.87 41.93
N GLN A 183 10.86 -14.02 41.95
CA GLN A 183 11.77 -14.38 43.02
C GLN A 183 13.16 -13.80 42.70
N MET A 184 13.74 -13.07 43.64
CA MET A 184 15.17 -12.71 43.61
C MET A 184 15.88 -13.56 44.66
N ASP A 185 17.01 -14.18 44.30
CA ASP A 185 17.68 -15.29 44.99
C ASP A 185 17.98 -15.12 46.50
N ALA A 186 17.83 -13.92 47.08
CA ALA A 186 18.07 -13.66 48.51
C ALA A 186 17.07 -12.69 49.18
N MET A 187 16.03 -12.22 48.47
CA MET A 187 15.10 -11.20 48.98
C MET A 187 13.64 -11.67 48.88
N ARG A 188 12.74 -11.09 49.69
CA ARG A 188 11.31 -11.45 49.66
C ARG A 188 10.77 -11.39 48.22
N PRO A 189 9.95 -12.37 47.81
CA PRO A 189 9.38 -12.40 46.46
C PRO A 189 8.63 -11.09 46.19
N SER A 190 8.89 -10.51 45.02
CA SER A 190 8.15 -9.35 44.53
C SER A 190 6.94 -9.86 43.74
N GLU A 191 5.78 -9.75 44.37
CA GLU A 191 4.51 -10.15 43.76
C GLU A 191 4.06 -9.19 42.66
N ASP A 192 3.21 -9.68 41.75
CA ASP A 192 2.62 -8.85 40.71
C ASP A 192 1.65 -7.79 41.26
N ASP A 193 1.53 -6.67 40.56
CA ASP A 193 0.59 -5.57 40.85
C ASP A 193 -0.87 -6.06 41.05
N LEU A 194 -1.32 -7.06 40.29
CA LEU A 194 -2.65 -7.65 40.44
C LEU A 194 -2.79 -8.45 41.74
N THR A 195 -1.73 -9.15 42.17
CA THR A 195 -1.72 -9.91 43.43
C THR A 195 -1.86 -8.97 44.62
N TYR A 196 -1.14 -7.85 44.64
CA TYR A 196 -1.32 -6.83 45.69
C TYR A 196 -2.75 -6.31 45.74
N LYS A 197 -3.33 -6.02 44.56
CA LYS A 197 -4.69 -5.50 44.51
C LYS A 197 -5.75 -6.53 44.92
N LEU A 198 -5.55 -7.80 44.58
CA LEU A 198 -6.41 -8.90 45.05
C LEU A 198 -6.34 -9.06 46.57
N SER A 199 -5.15 -8.89 47.17
CA SER A 199 -5.02 -8.90 48.64
C SER A 199 -5.81 -7.75 49.29
N ASP A 200 -5.80 -6.56 48.71
CA ASP A 200 -6.60 -5.43 49.21
C ASP A 200 -8.11 -5.69 49.08
N ILE A 201 -8.55 -6.30 47.97
CA ILE A 201 -9.95 -6.71 47.78
C ILE A 201 -10.36 -7.72 48.84
N LEU A 202 -9.54 -8.75 49.08
CA LEU A 202 -9.81 -9.78 50.09
C LEU A 202 -9.93 -9.17 51.50
N LYS A 203 -8.97 -8.30 51.87
CA LYS A 203 -8.99 -7.60 53.17
C LYS A 203 -10.22 -6.71 53.34
N ALA A 204 -10.61 -5.97 52.30
CA ALA A 204 -11.81 -5.14 52.34
C ALA A 204 -13.07 -6.01 52.46
N ASN A 205 -13.11 -7.15 51.78
CA ASN A 205 -14.22 -8.09 51.80
C ASN A 205 -14.40 -8.76 53.18
N GLU A 206 -13.31 -9.26 53.78
CA GLU A 206 -13.33 -9.87 55.13
C GLU A 206 -13.73 -8.86 56.21
N ARG A 207 -13.28 -7.61 56.10
CA ARG A 207 -13.68 -6.54 57.03
C ARG A 207 -15.17 -6.23 56.89
N LEU A 208 -15.66 -6.13 55.66
CA LEU A 208 -17.09 -5.91 55.39
C LEU A 208 -17.94 -7.07 55.93
N GLN A 209 -17.51 -8.33 55.75
CA GLN A 209 -18.21 -9.50 56.31
C GLN A 209 -18.27 -9.44 57.84
N ARG A 210 -17.16 -9.12 58.51
CA ARG A 210 -17.12 -8.96 59.98
C ARG A 210 -18.08 -7.88 60.47
N CYS A 211 -18.07 -6.70 59.84
CA CYS A 211 -18.98 -5.62 60.21
C CYS A 211 -20.47 -5.99 60.00
N ILE A 212 -20.79 -6.80 59.00
CA ILE A 212 -22.16 -7.31 58.78
C ILE A 212 -22.56 -8.30 59.88
N VAL A 213 -21.67 -9.21 60.25
CA VAL A 213 -21.91 -10.22 61.29
C VAL A 213 -22.02 -9.59 62.69
N GLU A 214 -21.20 -8.60 62.98
CA GLU A 214 -21.18 -7.88 64.26
C GLU A 214 -22.33 -6.86 64.41
N GLY A 215 -23.14 -6.65 63.37
CA GLY A 215 -24.28 -5.72 63.41
C GLY A 215 -23.87 -4.24 63.43
N ALA A 216 -22.82 -3.87 62.71
CA ALA A 216 -22.33 -2.49 62.65
C ALA A 216 -23.37 -1.51 62.07
N PRO A 217 -23.30 -0.20 62.42
CA PRO A 217 -24.20 0.81 61.87
C PRO A 217 -24.18 0.88 60.34
N ALA A 218 -25.34 1.13 59.72
CA ALA A 218 -25.51 1.13 58.27
C ALA A 218 -24.55 2.08 57.51
N HIS A 219 -24.21 3.23 58.11
CA HIS A 219 -23.25 4.17 57.53
C HIS A 219 -21.85 3.54 57.38
N VAL A 220 -21.38 2.81 58.39
CA VAL A 220 -20.07 2.14 58.40
C VAL A 220 -20.02 1.02 57.36
N ILE A 221 -21.11 0.25 57.24
CA ILE A 221 -21.23 -0.79 56.20
C ILE A 221 -21.13 -0.16 54.81
N ASN A 222 -21.81 0.97 54.56
CA ASN A 222 -21.80 1.65 53.27
C ASN A 222 -20.42 2.21 52.89
N GLU A 223 -19.61 2.65 53.86
CA GLU A 223 -18.22 3.06 53.62
C GLU A 223 -17.36 1.88 53.18
N PHE A 224 -17.46 0.73 53.86
CA PHE A 224 -16.72 -0.48 53.47
C PHE A 224 -17.18 -1.06 52.13
N VAL A 225 -18.48 -0.98 51.81
CA VAL A 225 -19.00 -1.31 50.46
C VAL A 225 -18.39 -0.40 49.40
N THR A 226 -18.32 0.91 49.67
CA THR A 226 -17.70 1.87 48.75
C THR A 226 -16.21 1.58 48.55
N LEU A 227 -15.50 1.18 49.60
CA LEU A 227 -14.10 0.77 49.52
C LEU A 227 -13.90 -0.52 48.71
N LEU A 228 -14.75 -1.54 48.93
CA LEU A 228 -14.72 -2.78 48.15
C LEU A 228 -15.03 -2.52 46.66
N GLN A 229 -16.01 -1.68 46.37
CA GLN A 229 -16.35 -1.22 45.03
C GLN A 229 -15.17 -0.49 44.37
N PHE A 230 -14.46 0.37 45.11
CA PHE A 230 -13.28 1.07 44.64
C PHE A 230 -12.13 0.11 44.30
N HIS A 231 -11.81 -0.84 45.19
CA HIS A 231 -10.74 -1.80 44.94
C HIS A 231 -11.03 -2.73 43.76
N THR A 232 -12.27 -3.21 43.65
CA THR A 232 -12.71 -4.04 42.51
C THR A 232 -12.69 -3.24 41.20
N ALA A 233 -13.11 -1.98 41.22
CA ALA A 233 -13.04 -1.09 40.06
C ALA A 233 -11.59 -0.82 39.63
N ALA A 234 -10.70 -0.50 40.58
CA ALA A 234 -9.29 -0.21 40.31
C ALA A 234 -8.52 -1.43 39.78
N PHE A 235 -8.88 -2.65 40.21
CA PHE A 235 -8.33 -3.90 39.68
C PHE A 235 -8.59 -4.05 38.17
N MET A 236 -9.82 -3.76 37.74
CA MET A 236 -10.23 -3.83 36.33
C MET A 236 -9.73 -2.63 35.52
N ASN A 237 -9.92 -1.42 36.04
CA ASN A 237 -9.56 -0.16 35.38
C ASN A 237 -9.20 0.94 36.39
N ASN A 238 -7.91 1.17 36.57
CA ASN A 238 -7.38 2.18 37.50
C ASN A 238 -7.42 3.62 36.95
N GLU A 239 -7.62 3.79 35.64
CA GLU A 239 -7.62 5.10 34.96
C GLU A 239 -9.04 5.65 34.72
N ALA A 240 -10.06 5.10 35.40
CA ALA A 240 -11.43 5.56 35.19
C ALA A 240 -11.62 7.00 35.69
N SER A 241 -12.34 7.82 34.93
CA SER A 241 -12.66 9.20 35.33
C SER A 241 -13.58 9.22 36.55
N GLY A 242 -13.27 10.06 37.54
CA GLY A 242 -14.10 10.21 38.75
C GLY A 242 -13.76 9.24 39.89
N MET A 243 -12.61 8.56 39.85
CA MET A 243 -12.04 7.83 40.98
C MET A 243 -10.57 8.21 41.21
N PRO A 244 -10.08 8.22 42.47
CA PRO A 244 -8.65 8.39 42.73
C PRO A 244 -7.86 7.20 42.21
N GLN A 245 -6.64 7.42 41.73
CA GLN A 245 -5.80 6.33 41.25
C GLN A 245 -5.29 5.50 42.44
N ALA A 246 -5.42 4.17 42.34
CA ALA A 246 -4.79 3.27 43.28
C ALA A 246 -3.27 3.24 43.03
N LEU A 247 -2.50 3.69 44.01
CA LEU A 247 -1.06 3.75 43.97
C LEU A 247 -0.45 2.59 44.76
N GLN A 248 0.73 2.15 44.34
CA GLN A 248 1.59 1.28 45.12
C GLN A 248 2.26 2.09 46.24
N LYS A 249 2.92 1.41 47.19
CA LYS A 249 3.70 2.05 48.27
C LYS A 249 4.77 3.02 47.77
N SER A 250 5.24 2.85 46.53
CA SER A 250 6.23 3.72 45.86
C SER A 250 5.63 4.98 45.21
N GLY A 251 4.30 5.18 45.28
CA GLY A 251 3.61 6.27 44.58
C GLY A 251 3.33 6.01 43.10
N ARG A 252 3.79 4.88 42.54
CA ARG A 252 3.48 4.45 41.17
C ARG A 252 2.03 3.95 41.06
N PRO A 253 1.25 4.33 40.04
CA PRO A 253 -0.06 3.72 39.79
C PRO A 253 0.03 2.21 39.52
N ILE A 254 -0.89 1.45 40.11
CA ILE A 254 -1.00 -0.01 39.90
C ILE A 254 -1.47 -0.30 38.47
N LYS A 255 -0.81 -1.24 37.78
CA LYS A 255 -1.22 -1.68 36.44
C LYS A 255 -2.45 -2.61 36.47
N SER A 256 -3.62 -2.02 36.25
CA SER A 256 -4.90 -2.73 36.08
C SER A 256 -4.95 -3.62 34.83
N ILE A 257 -5.92 -4.54 34.76
CA ILE A 257 -6.11 -5.44 33.61
C ILE A 257 -6.32 -4.64 32.31
N ARG A 258 -7.17 -3.61 32.32
CA ARG A 258 -7.40 -2.78 31.13
C ARG A 258 -6.13 -2.09 30.62
N ALA A 259 -5.28 -1.60 31.53
CA ALA A 259 -4.02 -0.96 31.18
C ALA A 259 -3.03 -1.94 30.54
N ARG A 260 -3.06 -3.24 30.92
CA ARG A 260 -2.25 -4.29 30.28
C ARG A 260 -2.68 -4.60 28.85
N LEU A 261 -3.96 -4.42 28.53
CA LEU A 261 -4.51 -4.72 27.20
C LEU A 261 -4.39 -3.54 26.23
N LYS A 262 -4.59 -2.31 26.72
CA LYS A 262 -4.60 -1.07 25.92
C LYS A 262 -3.18 -0.55 25.66
N GLY A 263 -3.01 0.20 24.58
CA GLY A 263 -1.81 0.99 24.30
C GLY A 263 -0.90 0.37 23.24
N LYS A 264 0.24 1.02 22.96
CA LYS A 264 1.22 0.53 21.99
C LYS A 264 1.97 -0.70 22.51
N GLU A 265 2.35 -0.67 23.78
CA GLU A 265 3.01 -1.77 24.49
C GLU A 265 2.02 -2.73 25.18
N GLY A 266 0.71 -2.46 25.06
CA GLY A 266 -0.32 -3.34 25.58
C GLY A 266 -0.36 -4.67 24.83
N ARG A 267 -0.86 -5.73 25.47
CA ARG A 267 -0.84 -7.10 24.94
C ARG A 267 -1.42 -7.24 23.53
N LEU A 268 -2.51 -6.54 23.21
CA LEU A 268 -3.15 -6.64 21.89
C LEU A 268 -2.22 -6.16 20.77
N ARG A 269 -1.53 -5.03 20.95
CA ARG A 269 -0.66 -4.47 19.91
C ARG A 269 0.78 -4.96 20.01
N GLY A 270 1.34 -5.04 21.21
CA GLY A 270 2.74 -5.34 21.47
C GLY A 270 3.09 -6.82 21.65
N ASN A 271 2.10 -7.72 21.68
CA ASN A 271 2.35 -9.16 21.76
C ASN A 271 1.59 -9.98 20.71
N LEU A 272 0.34 -9.59 20.37
CA LEU A 272 -0.44 -10.31 19.37
C LEU A 272 -0.20 -9.79 17.95
N MET A 273 -0.31 -8.47 17.73
CA MET A 273 -0.10 -7.89 16.39
C MET A 273 1.37 -7.71 16.01
N GLY A 274 2.24 -7.48 16.99
CA GLY A 274 3.69 -7.42 16.78
C GLY A 274 4.37 -8.06 17.96
N LYS A 275 5.33 -8.95 17.72
CA LYS A 275 6.10 -9.64 18.75
C LYS A 275 7.58 -9.67 18.36
N ARG A 276 8.44 -9.83 19.37
CA ARG A 276 9.82 -10.24 19.09
C ARG A 276 9.80 -11.67 18.56
N VAL A 277 10.62 -11.94 17.57
CA VAL A 277 10.66 -13.23 16.86
C VAL A 277 12.07 -13.79 16.90
N ASP A 278 12.16 -15.09 17.10
CA ASP A 278 13.41 -15.85 16.99
C ASP A 278 13.80 -16.02 15.50
N PHE A 279 14.98 -16.61 15.26
CA PHE A 279 15.51 -16.87 13.92
C PHE A 279 15.57 -15.63 13.02
N SER A 280 15.91 -14.49 13.63
CA SER A 280 16.10 -13.21 12.95
C SER A 280 17.45 -12.59 13.30
N ALA A 281 17.96 -11.77 12.40
CA ALA A 281 19.19 -11.00 12.60
C ALA A 281 19.05 -9.59 12.03
N ARG A 282 19.86 -8.66 12.53
CA ARG A 282 19.90 -7.26 12.10
C ARG A 282 21.33 -6.78 12.08
N THR A 283 21.73 -6.11 11.01
CA THR A 283 23.03 -5.42 10.90
C THR A 283 22.92 -4.32 9.85
N VAL A 284 23.97 -3.50 9.77
CA VAL A 284 24.13 -2.42 8.78
C VAL A 284 24.19 -3.00 7.38
N ILE A 285 23.62 -2.28 6.41
CA ILE A 285 23.64 -2.66 4.99
C ILE A 285 24.79 -2.00 4.21
N THR A 286 25.21 -2.63 3.13
CA THR A 286 26.21 -2.13 2.19
C THR A 286 25.84 -2.53 0.77
N GLY A 287 26.12 -1.67 -0.22
CA GLY A 287 25.91 -1.99 -1.62
C GLY A 287 26.99 -2.92 -2.16
N ASP A 288 26.60 -3.93 -2.93
CA ASP A 288 27.54 -4.80 -3.66
C ASP A 288 27.01 -5.01 -5.10
N PRO A 289 27.73 -4.55 -6.14
CA PRO A 289 27.29 -4.69 -7.53
C PRO A 289 27.51 -6.09 -8.11
N ASN A 290 28.24 -6.98 -7.43
CA ASN A 290 28.60 -8.30 -7.98
C ASN A 290 27.58 -9.40 -7.62
N ILE A 291 26.75 -9.16 -6.61
CA ILE A 291 25.67 -10.08 -6.21
C ILE A 291 24.44 -9.91 -7.10
N SER A 292 23.75 -11.03 -7.32
CA SER A 292 22.48 -11.02 -8.06
C SER A 292 21.45 -10.15 -7.33
N ILE A 293 20.50 -9.59 -8.08
CA ILE A 293 19.44 -8.74 -7.53
C ILE A 293 18.60 -9.44 -6.45
N ASP A 294 18.43 -10.75 -6.54
CA ASP A 294 17.68 -11.56 -5.57
C ASP A 294 18.55 -12.17 -4.48
N GLN A 295 19.83 -11.83 -4.41
CA GLN A 295 20.76 -12.33 -3.40
C GLN A 295 21.02 -11.28 -2.32
N VAL A 296 21.24 -11.78 -1.09
CA VAL A 296 21.70 -10.97 0.05
C VAL A 296 22.98 -11.58 0.62
N GLY A 297 24.02 -10.76 0.74
CA GLY A 297 25.26 -11.12 1.40
C GLY A 297 25.04 -11.23 2.90
N VAL A 298 25.19 -12.43 3.47
CA VAL A 298 25.04 -12.69 4.91
C VAL A 298 26.41 -12.93 5.55
N PRO A 299 26.77 -12.18 6.60
CA PRO A 299 27.98 -12.42 7.39
C PRO A 299 28.11 -13.87 7.89
N ARG A 300 29.31 -14.45 7.83
CA ARG A 300 29.61 -15.77 8.42
C ARG A 300 29.24 -15.86 9.91
N SER A 301 29.35 -14.76 10.67
CA SER A 301 28.95 -14.71 12.08
C SER A 301 27.45 -14.95 12.28
N ILE A 302 26.62 -14.36 11.40
CA ILE A 302 25.17 -14.52 11.41
C ILE A 302 24.78 -15.89 10.88
N ALA A 303 25.39 -16.34 9.77
CA ALA A 303 25.10 -17.63 9.17
C ALA A 303 25.41 -18.83 10.09
N ARG A 304 26.45 -18.73 10.92
CA ARG A 304 26.77 -19.72 11.97
C ARG A 304 25.79 -19.69 13.16
N ASN A 305 25.07 -18.59 13.34
CA ASN A 305 24.16 -18.44 14.47
C ASN A 305 22.71 -18.82 14.11
N LEU A 306 22.25 -18.43 12.93
CA LEU A 306 20.93 -18.78 12.45
C LEU A 306 20.90 -20.21 11.92
N THR A 307 19.87 -20.96 12.30
CA THR A 307 19.70 -22.36 11.91
C THR A 307 18.43 -22.58 11.09
N TYR A 308 18.48 -23.63 10.29
CA TYR A 308 17.36 -24.19 9.54
C TYR A 308 17.18 -25.66 9.93
N PRO A 309 15.99 -26.08 10.41
CA PRO A 309 15.71 -27.46 10.79
C PRO A 309 15.43 -28.30 9.54
N GLU A 310 16.45 -28.96 9.02
CA GLU A 310 16.32 -29.85 7.88
C GLU A 310 16.02 -31.28 8.36
N THR A 311 14.98 -31.90 7.79
CA THR A 311 14.66 -33.30 8.11
C THR A 311 15.60 -34.23 7.33
N VAL A 312 16.15 -35.23 8.01
CA VAL A 312 17.03 -36.24 7.43
C VAL A 312 16.21 -37.14 6.52
N THR A 313 16.61 -37.16 5.26
CA THR A 313 16.07 -37.97 4.17
C THR A 313 17.20 -38.76 3.51
N PRO A 314 16.90 -39.78 2.70
CA PRO A 314 17.92 -40.51 1.96
C PRO A 314 18.81 -39.61 1.09
N TYR A 315 18.31 -38.47 0.63
CA TYR A 315 19.03 -37.58 -0.29
C TYR A 315 20.06 -36.68 0.40
N ASN A 316 19.86 -36.35 1.68
CA ASN A 316 20.67 -35.36 2.40
C ASN A 316 21.43 -35.94 3.60
N ILE A 317 21.27 -37.23 3.90
CA ILE A 317 21.88 -37.88 5.07
C ILE A 317 23.39 -37.71 5.10
N ASP A 318 24.09 -37.91 3.99
CA ASP A 318 25.55 -37.78 3.92
C ASP A 318 26.00 -36.33 4.17
N ARG A 319 25.31 -35.36 3.56
CA ARG A 319 25.58 -33.93 3.74
C ARG A 319 25.32 -33.48 5.17
N LEU A 320 24.21 -33.90 5.77
CA LEU A 320 23.86 -33.54 7.14
C LEU A 320 24.80 -34.23 8.15
N GLN A 321 25.24 -35.45 7.86
CA GLN A 321 26.22 -36.16 8.67
C GLN A 321 27.55 -35.39 8.72
N GLU A 322 27.99 -34.82 7.59
CA GLU A 322 29.16 -33.94 7.53
C GLU A 322 28.97 -32.67 8.38
N TYR A 323 27.80 -32.03 8.32
CA TYR A 323 27.51 -30.83 9.12
C TYR A 323 27.49 -31.11 10.63
N VAL A 324 26.95 -32.26 11.03
CA VAL A 324 26.98 -32.71 12.42
C VAL A 324 28.41 -33.02 12.86
N ARG A 325 29.22 -33.62 11.99
CA ARG A 325 30.66 -33.88 12.25
C ARG A 325 31.45 -32.58 12.42
N ASN A 326 31.19 -31.58 11.59
CA ASN A 326 31.79 -30.24 11.67
C ASN A 326 31.38 -29.49 12.96
N GLY A 327 30.20 -29.80 13.51
CA GLY A 327 29.69 -29.21 14.73
C GLY A 327 29.35 -27.73 14.60
N ARG A 328 29.38 -27.00 15.72
CA ARG A 328 28.91 -25.59 15.81
C ARG A 328 29.92 -24.56 15.27
N ASP A 329 31.21 -24.78 15.47
CA ASP A 329 32.23 -23.74 15.26
C ASP A 329 32.69 -23.64 13.80
N ALA A 330 32.72 -24.76 13.09
CA ALA A 330 33.05 -24.82 11.67
C ALA A 330 31.83 -24.45 10.81
N TYR A 331 32.11 -23.81 9.67
CA TYR A 331 31.10 -23.48 8.66
C TYR A 331 31.49 -24.14 7.34
N PRO A 332 30.60 -24.90 6.69
CA PRO A 332 29.23 -25.26 7.10
C PRO A 332 29.19 -26.26 8.28
N GLY A 333 28.16 -26.17 9.13
CA GLY A 333 28.04 -26.96 10.35
C GLY A 333 26.60 -27.01 10.88
N ALA A 334 26.40 -27.57 12.08
CA ALA A 334 25.09 -27.70 12.72
C ALA A 334 25.17 -27.42 14.23
N LYS A 335 24.05 -27.02 14.84
CA LYS A 335 23.97 -26.73 16.28
C LYS A 335 23.27 -27.81 17.09
N PHE A 336 22.14 -28.31 16.58
CA PHE A 336 21.30 -29.25 17.28
C PHE A 336 20.88 -30.40 16.38
N VAL A 337 20.68 -31.56 16.99
CA VAL A 337 20.02 -32.71 16.36
C VAL A 337 18.83 -33.09 17.21
N VAL A 338 17.64 -33.10 16.62
CA VAL A 338 16.39 -33.49 17.25
C VAL A 338 16.04 -34.89 16.77
N ARG A 339 15.90 -35.81 17.71
CA ARG A 339 15.45 -37.19 17.45
C ARG A 339 13.93 -37.26 17.27
N ASP A 340 13.42 -38.39 16.80
CA ASP A 340 11.97 -38.61 16.61
C ASP A 340 11.16 -38.53 17.92
N ASN A 341 11.80 -38.82 19.06
CA ASN A 341 11.20 -38.68 20.39
C ASN A 341 11.12 -37.21 20.88
N GLY A 342 11.61 -36.25 20.09
CA GLY A 342 11.67 -34.82 20.44
C GLY A 342 12.86 -34.43 21.30
N GLU A 343 13.78 -35.35 21.62
CA GLU A 343 14.99 -35.05 22.37
C GLU A 343 15.95 -34.22 21.51
N GLN A 344 16.28 -33.01 21.98
CA GLN A 344 17.20 -32.09 21.31
C GLN A 344 18.61 -32.25 21.89
N ILE A 345 19.53 -32.75 21.06
CA ILE A 345 20.94 -32.93 21.39
C ILE A 345 21.71 -31.69 20.98
N ASN A 346 22.36 -31.03 21.94
CA ASN A 346 23.25 -29.90 21.67
C ASN A 346 24.66 -30.37 21.30
N LEU A 347 25.08 -30.07 20.06
CA LEU A 347 26.39 -30.50 19.54
C LEU A 347 27.58 -29.79 20.21
N GLN A 348 27.36 -28.70 20.95
CA GLN A 348 28.43 -28.00 21.68
C GLN A 348 28.95 -28.81 22.88
N TYR A 349 28.04 -29.46 23.60
CA TYR A 349 28.35 -30.14 24.86
C TYR A 349 28.40 -31.66 24.73
N ASN A 350 28.13 -32.18 23.52
CA ASN A 350 28.14 -33.61 23.30
C ASN A 350 29.57 -34.16 23.39
N LYS A 351 29.77 -35.16 24.27
CA LYS A 351 31.07 -35.81 24.50
C LYS A 351 31.51 -36.66 23.31
N GLN A 352 30.56 -37.13 22.50
CA GLN A 352 30.80 -37.86 21.25
C GLN A 352 30.90 -36.85 20.09
N ARG A 353 32.03 -36.15 19.99
CA ARG A 353 32.31 -35.28 18.84
C ARG A 353 32.54 -36.15 17.59
N GLY A 354 31.63 -36.08 16.62
CA GLY A 354 31.89 -36.56 15.24
C GLY A 354 31.21 -37.86 14.80
N ASP A 355 30.84 -38.75 15.73
CA ASP A 355 30.33 -40.11 15.44
C ASP A 355 28.86 -40.30 15.85
N PHE A 356 28.02 -39.27 15.77
CA PHE A 356 26.57 -39.44 15.96
C PHE A 356 25.93 -39.90 14.63
N PRO A 357 25.53 -41.17 14.46
CA PRO A 357 24.89 -41.61 13.22
C PRO A 357 23.49 -41.02 13.12
N LEU A 358 23.23 -40.29 12.03
CA LEU A 358 21.90 -39.80 11.72
C LEU A 358 20.99 -40.95 11.25
N GLN A 359 19.72 -40.89 11.64
CA GLN A 359 18.68 -41.77 11.15
C GLN A 359 17.68 -40.96 10.33
N ILE A 360 17.04 -41.62 9.35
CA ILE A 360 15.96 -41.02 8.56
C ILE A 360 14.80 -40.69 9.51
N GLY A 361 14.30 -39.46 9.45
CA GLY A 361 13.27 -38.94 10.36
C GLY A 361 13.78 -37.89 11.35
N TYR A 362 15.06 -37.97 11.73
CA TYR A 362 15.68 -36.97 12.60
C TYR A 362 15.68 -35.58 11.96
N ARG A 363 15.75 -34.53 12.77
CA ARG A 363 15.89 -33.15 12.29
C ARG A 363 17.24 -32.58 12.72
N VAL A 364 17.96 -32.02 11.78
CA VAL A 364 19.25 -31.37 12.02
C VAL A 364 19.07 -29.87 11.86
N GLU A 365 19.33 -29.12 12.93
CA GLU A 365 19.40 -27.67 12.88
C GLU A 365 20.76 -27.24 12.34
N ARG A 366 20.88 -27.24 11.01
CA ARG A 366 22.08 -26.82 10.30
C ARG A 366 22.20 -25.30 10.24
N ASN A 367 23.42 -24.81 10.05
CA ASN A 367 23.68 -23.40 9.77
C ASN A 367 23.04 -22.96 8.44
N LEU A 368 22.87 -21.65 8.27
CA LEU A 368 22.38 -21.05 7.03
C LEU A 368 23.43 -21.21 5.91
N ILE A 369 23.04 -21.74 4.77
CA ILE A 369 23.95 -21.98 3.62
C ILE A 369 23.63 -21.06 2.44
N ASP A 370 24.50 -21.08 1.44
CA ASP A 370 24.25 -20.40 0.17
C ASP A 370 22.95 -20.90 -0.48
N ASP A 371 22.22 -19.99 -1.12
CA ASP A 371 20.93 -20.21 -1.78
C ASP A 371 19.74 -20.58 -0.86
N ASP A 372 19.92 -20.56 0.47
CA ASP A 372 18.78 -20.59 1.40
C ASP A 372 17.89 -19.35 1.18
N VAL A 373 16.57 -19.52 1.26
CA VAL A 373 15.61 -18.43 1.04
C VAL A 373 15.27 -17.78 2.39
N ILE A 374 15.37 -16.46 2.46
CA ILE A 374 15.11 -15.66 3.65
C ILE A 374 14.22 -14.46 3.31
N ILE A 375 13.50 -13.93 4.29
CA ILE A 375 12.78 -12.65 4.14
C ILE A 375 13.69 -11.53 4.64
N PHE A 376 13.82 -10.48 3.84
CA PHE A 376 14.59 -9.29 4.19
C PHE A 376 13.69 -8.06 4.21
N ASN A 377 13.80 -7.24 5.26
CA ASN A 377 12.98 -6.06 5.43
C ASN A 377 13.70 -4.83 5.98
N ARG A 378 13.23 -3.66 5.55
CA ARG A 378 13.56 -2.37 6.15
C ARG A 378 12.36 -1.82 6.90
N GLN A 379 12.60 -1.27 8.08
CA GLN A 379 11.59 -0.58 8.88
C GLN A 379 11.69 0.93 8.66
N PRO A 380 10.57 1.67 8.55
CA PRO A 380 9.19 1.19 8.56
C PRO A 380 8.78 0.50 7.24
N SER A 381 8.04 -0.61 7.35
CA SER A 381 7.58 -1.37 6.18
C SER A 381 6.23 -0.83 5.72
N LEU A 382 6.25 0.11 4.76
CA LEU A 382 5.06 0.81 4.28
C LEU A 382 4.39 0.10 3.10
N HIS A 383 5.16 -0.60 2.28
CA HIS A 383 4.67 -1.26 1.08
C HIS A 383 4.98 -2.76 1.14
N LYS A 384 4.24 -3.56 0.37
CA LYS A 384 4.50 -5.00 0.20
C LYS A 384 5.98 -5.28 -0.11
N MET A 385 6.57 -4.51 -1.02
CA MET A 385 7.98 -4.63 -1.44
C MET A 385 8.99 -4.19 -0.37
N SER A 386 8.56 -3.63 0.76
CA SER A 386 9.44 -3.40 1.91
C SER A 386 9.79 -4.71 2.66
N MET A 387 9.15 -5.83 2.30
CA MET A 387 9.49 -7.18 2.75
C MET A 387 9.55 -8.11 1.53
N MET A 388 10.74 -8.58 1.16
CA MET A 388 10.92 -9.45 -0.01
C MET A 388 11.80 -10.65 0.32
N GLY A 389 11.61 -11.73 -0.43
CA GLY A 389 12.43 -12.94 -0.37
C GLY A 389 13.74 -12.75 -1.11
N HIS A 390 14.85 -13.14 -0.47
CA HIS A 390 16.20 -13.17 -1.04
C HIS A 390 16.85 -14.54 -0.84
N ARG A 391 17.82 -14.86 -1.70
CA ARG A 391 18.73 -15.98 -1.57
C ARG A 391 19.95 -15.56 -0.77
N VAL A 392 20.34 -16.39 0.17
CA VAL A 392 21.52 -16.13 1.00
C VAL A 392 22.79 -16.34 0.16
N LYS A 393 23.74 -15.42 0.31
CA LYS A 393 25.12 -15.63 -0.10
C LYS A 393 26.03 -15.37 1.08
N VAL A 394 26.68 -16.39 1.63
CA VAL A 394 27.49 -16.24 2.83
C VAL A 394 28.83 -15.60 2.48
N MET A 395 29.10 -14.46 3.10
CA MET A 395 30.25 -13.61 2.81
C MET A 395 31.06 -13.28 4.08
N PRO A 396 32.36 -12.94 3.94
CA PRO A 396 33.15 -12.39 5.03
C PRO A 396 32.62 -11.01 5.47
N TYR A 397 33.20 -10.48 6.55
CA TYR A 397 32.81 -9.21 7.21
C TYR A 397 31.44 -9.28 7.90
N SER A 398 30.94 -8.15 8.38
CA SER A 398 29.84 -8.07 9.36
C SER A 398 28.60 -7.31 8.89
N THR A 399 28.54 -6.86 7.63
CA THR A 399 27.41 -6.12 7.05
C THR A 399 26.57 -7.00 6.13
N PHE A 400 25.28 -6.69 6.03
CA PHE A 400 24.44 -7.26 4.98
C PHE A 400 24.77 -6.58 3.65
N ARG A 401 24.91 -7.36 2.57
CA ARG A 401 25.17 -6.81 1.24
C ARG A 401 23.97 -6.98 0.34
N LEU A 402 23.55 -5.93 -0.34
CA LEU A 402 22.46 -6.01 -1.31
C LEU A 402 22.81 -5.32 -2.63
N ASN A 403 22.14 -5.76 -3.68
CA ASN A 403 22.24 -5.17 -4.99
C ASN A 403 21.68 -3.74 -4.99
N LEU A 404 22.32 -2.82 -5.73
CA LEU A 404 21.94 -1.40 -5.75
C LEU A 404 20.53 -1.16 -6.31
N SER A 405 20.05 -1.98 -7.25
CA SER A 405 18.71 -1.82 -7.84
C SER A 405 17.58 -2.13 -6.85
N VAL A 406 17.87 -2.85 -5.77
CA VAL A 406 16.91 -3.19 -4.70
C VAL A 406 16.84 -2.12 -3.61
N THR A 407 17.71 -1.12 -3.62
CA THR A 407 17.63 0.01 -2.67
C THR A 407 16.33 0.81 -2.79
N SER A 408 15.80 0.92 -4.02
CA SER A 408 14.58 1.69 -4.32
C SER A 408 13.32 1.16 -3.61
N PRO A 409 12.93 -0.12 -3.71
CA PRO A 409 11.76 -0.66 -2.99
C PRO A 409 11.89 -0.64 -1.47
N TYR A 410 13.09 -0.76 -0.92
CA TYR A 410 13.31 -0.63 0.52
C TYR A 410 13.40 0.84 0.98
N ASN A 411 13.51 1.78 0.04
CA ASN A 411 13.85 3.18 0.31
C ASN A 411 15.07 3.30 1.23
N ALA A 412 16.09 2.48 0.95
CA ALA A 412 17.28 2.31 1.77
C ALA A 412 18.47 3.06 1.17
N ASP A 413 19.33 3.58 2.03
CA ASP A 413 20.63 4.12 1.68
C ASP A 413 21.74 3.39 2.45
N PHE A 414 22.99 3.82 2.28
CA PHE A 414 24.16 3.16 2.86
C PHE A 414 24.91 4.08 3.84
N ASP A 415 24.21 4.99 4.51
CA ASP A 415 24.79 5.97 5.44
C ASP A 415 24.82 5.49 6.91
N GLY A 416 24.36 4.26 7.17
CA GLY A 416 24.22 3.68 8.52
C GLY A 416 22.92 2.90 8.72
N ASP A 417 22.07 2.85 7.70
CA ASP A 417 20.84 2.05 7.66
C ASP A 417 21.06 0.58 8.09
N GLU A 418 20.10 0.07 8.86
CA GLU A 418 20.05 -1.32 9.30
C GLU A 418 18.78 -2.00 8.79
N MET A 419 18.91 -3.25 8.37
CA MET A 419 17.79 -4.07 7.91
C MET A 419 17.72 -5.37 8.68
N ASN A 420 16.52 -5.96 8.78
CA ASN A 420 16.33 -7.25 9.43
C ASN A 420 16.18 -8.38 8.42
N LEU A 421 16.66 -9.55 8.84
CA LEU A 421 16.61 -10.81 8.12
C LEU A 421 15.80 -11.79 8.96
N HIS A 422 14.91 -12.54 8.33
CA HIS A 422 14.09 -13.58 8.96
C HIS A 422 14.25 -14.90 8.19
N VAL A 423 14.57 -15.98 8.91
CA VAL A 423 14.78 -17.31 8.31
C VAL A 423 13.52 -18.16 8.46
N PRO A 424 12.87 -18.60 7.36
CA PRO A 424 11.75 -19.52 7.44
C PRO A 424 12.18 -20.86 8.05
N GLN A 425 11.34 -21.44 8.88
CA GLN A 425 11.67 -22.68 9.62
C GLN A 425 10.97 -23.93 9.04
N SER A 426 9.99 -23.76 8.14
CA SER A 426 9.29 -24.87 7.49
C SER A 426 9.55 -24.87 5.98
N GLU A 427 9.47 -26.03 5.34
CA GLU A 427 9.56 -26.13 3.87
C GLU A 427 8.38 -25.44 3.18
N GLU A 428 7.18 -25.45 3.79
CA GLU A 428 6.00 -24.75 3.28
C GLU A 428 6.20 -23.23 3.25
N SER A 429 6.69 -22.64 4.35
CA SER A 429 6.98 -21.19 4.38
C SER A 429 8.12 -20.80 3.45
N ARG A 430 9.11 -21.68 3.27
CA ARG A 430 10.18 -21.49 2.29
C ARG A 430 9.62 -21.49 0.85
N ALA A 431 8.68 -22.37 0.54
CA ALA A 431 7.99 -22.41 -0.75
C ALA A 431 7.13 -21.15 -0.97
N GLU A 432 6.38 -20.71 0.05
CA GLU A 432 5.58 -19.49 0.00
C GLU A 432 6.44 -18.26 -0.35
N ILE A 433 7.58 -18.09 0.31
CA ILE A 433 8.49 -16.95 0.05
C ILE A 433 9.05 -17.03 -1.36
N LYS A 434 9.50 -18.22 -1.79
CA LYS A 434 10.08 -18.43 -3.12
C LYS A 434 9.07 -18.17 -4.23
N GLU A 435 7.82 -18.58 -4.04
CA GLU A 435 6.79 -18.51 -5.07
C GLU A 435 6.00 -17.21 -5.08
N ILE A 436 5.91 -16.48 -3.97
CA ILE A 436 5.09 -15.26 -3.88
C ILE A 436 5.98 -14.03 -3.67
N CYS A 437 6.85 -14.06 -2.67
CA CYS A 437 7.50 -12.85 -2.14
C CYS A 437 8.91 -12.59 -2.70
N MET A 438 9.45 -13.48 -3.53
CA MET A 438 10.81 -13.38 -4.05
C MET A 438 11.02 -12.10 -4.87
N VAL A 439 12.18 -11.45 -4.71
CA VAL A 439 12.51 -10.19 -5.40
C VAL A 439 12.17 -10.18 -6.90
N PRO A 440 12.52 -11.20 -7.72
CA PRO A 440 12.23 -11.18 -9.15
C PRO A 440 10.73 -11.14 -9.46
N LYS A 441 9.88 -11.67 -8.58
CA LYS A 441 8.41 -11.64 -8.73
C LYS A 441 7.80 -10.31 -8.30
N GLN A 442 8.57 -9.44 -7.64
CA GLN A 442 8.14 -8.14 -7.11
C GLN A 442 8.71 -6.96 -7.93
N PHE A 443 9.16 -7.18 -9.17
CA PHE A 443 9.69 -6.11 -10.02
C PHE A 443 8.64 -5.07 -10.40
N ILE A 444 7.42 -5.51 -10.72
CA ILE A 444 6.28 -4.63 -11.01
C ILE A 444 5.41 -4.52 -9.77
N SER A 445 5.00 -3.29 -9.43
CA SER A 445 4.04 -3.05 -8.35
C SER A 445 2.64 -2.80 -8.92
N PRO A 446 1.60 -3.43 -8.33
CA PRO A 446 0.21 -3.17 -8.68
C PRO A 446 -0.28 -1.78 -8.20
N GLN A 447 0.51 -1.05 -7.40
CA GLN A 447 0.16 0.32 -6.97
C GLN A 447 0.04 1.28 -8.16
N SER A 448 0.91 1.13 -9.16
CA SER A 448 1.01 2.06 -10.29
C SER A 448 1.39 1.39 -11.60
N ASN A 449 1.24 0.06 -11.65
CA ASN A 449 1.32 -0.78 -12.83
C ASN A 449 2.64 -0.53 -13.59
N LYS A 450 3.73 -0.36 -12.83
CA LYS A 450 5.05 -0.01 -13.33
C LYS A 450 6.15 -0.67 -12.48
N PRO A 451 7.38 -0.79 -13.03
CA PRO A 451 8.49 -1.33 -12.26
C PRO A 451 8.83 -0.46 -11.04
N VAL A 452 9.08 -1.09 -9.90
CA VAL A 452 9.61 -0.44 -8.68
C VAL A 452 11.13 -0.47 -8.66
N MET A 453 11.72 -1.45 -9.32
CA MET A 453 13.17 -1.62 -9.46
C MET A 453 13.63 -1.17 -10.85
N GLY A 454 14.79 -0.54 -10.92
CA GLY A 454 15.40 -0.05 -12.14
C GLY A 454 16.90 0.10 -11.97
N ILE A 455 17.60 0.41 -13.07
CA ILE A 455 19.03 0.74 -13.00
C ILE A 455 19.17 2.15 -12.40
N VAL A 456 20.03 2.29 -11.39
CA VAL A 456 20.17 3.51 -10.57
C VAL A 456 21.64 3.91 -10.40
N GLN A 457 21.87 5.14 -9.90
CA GLN A 457 23.19 5.68 -9.51
C GLN A 457 24.24 5.52 -10.63
N ASP A 458 25.40 4.95 -10.29
CA ASP A 458 26.59 4.86 -11.16
C ASP A 458 26.30 4.09 -12.44
N THR A 459 25.66 2.93 -12.36
CA THR A 459 25.31 2.14 -13.54
C THR A 459 24.40 2.93 -14.49
N LEU A 460 23.50 3.77 -13.96
CA LEU A 460 22.62 4.62 -14.77
C LEU A 460 23.37 5.81 -15.41
N CYS A 461 24.35 6.38 -14.73
CA CYS A 461 25.21 7.42 -15.34
C CYS A 461 26.10 6.80 -16.43
N ALA A 462 26.73 5.67 -16.10
CA ALA A 462 27.65 4.94 -16.95
C ALA A 462 26.99 4.42 -18.23
N ILE A 463 25.79 3.84 -18.16
CA ILE A 463 25.09 3.30 -19.33
C ILE A 463 24.80 4.39 -20.37
N ARG A 464 24.49 5.62 -19.92
CA ARG A 464 24.25 6.75 -20.83
C ARG A 464 25.53 7.18 -21.54
N LYS A 465 26.68 7.10 -20.88
CA LYS A 465 28.00 7.37 -21.48
C LYS A 465 28.41 6.22 -22.41
N PHE A 466 28.19 4.99 -21.97
CA PHE A 466 28.52 3.78 -22.70
C PHE A 466 27.77 3.67 -24.03
N THR A 467 26.49 4.04 -24.04
CA THR A 467 25.63 3.97 -25.23
C THR A 467 25.70 5.21 -26.13
N ARG A 468 26.64 6.14 -25.92
CA ARG A 468 26.89 7.25 -26.88
C ARG A 468 27.40 6.71 -28.22
N ARG A 469 27.17 7.43 -29.31
CA ARG A 469 27.71 7.09 -30.64
C ARG A 469 29.24 7.11 -30.67
N ASP A 470 29.83 8.04 -29.96
CA ASP A 470 31.27 8.30 -29.97
C ASP A 470 32.07 7.29 -29.13
N ASN A 471 31.40 6.38 -28.41
CA ASN A 471 32.05 5.41 -27.54
C ASN A 471 32.37 4.12 -28.32
N PHE A 472 33.65 3.99 -28.71
CA PHE A 472 34.21 2.82 -29.35
C PHE A 472 35.07 2.02 -28.38
N LEU A 473 35.01 0.69 -28.52
CA LEU A 473 35.73 -0.26 -27.70
C LEU A 473 36.72 -1.03 -28.55
N ASP A 474 37.94 -1.18 -28.01
CA ASP A 474 38.99 -2.00 -28.56
C ASP A 474 38.78 -3.48 -28.22
N THR A 475 39.46 -4.37 -28.96
CA THR A 475 39.32 -5.83 -28.83
C THR A 475 39.61 -6.33 -27.41
N ASP A 476 40.61 -5.78 -26.74
CA ASP A 476 40.99 -6.11 -25.36
C ASP A 476 39.90 -5.76 -24.34
N MET A 477 39.35 -4.55 -24.43
CA MET A 477 38.26 -4.10 -23.57
C MET A 477 37.01 -4.97 -23.78
N ILE A 478 36.72 -5.37 -25.01
CA ILE A 478 35.55 -6.21 -25.31
C ILE A 478 35.73 -7.60 -24.75
N MET A 479 36.91 -8.21 -24.95
CA MET A 479 37.21 -9.52 -24.36
C MET A 479 37.04 -9.50 -22.85
N LEU A 480 37.46 -8.42 -22.18
CA LEU A 480 37.21 -8.24 -20.75
C LEU A 480 35.72 -8.14 -20.42
N LEU A 481 34.96 -7.31 -21.14
CA LEU A 481 33.52 -7.12 -20.89
C LEU A 481 32.70 -8.37 -21.18
N MET A 482 33.08 -9.17 -22.19
CA MET A 482 32.41 -10.43 -22.51
C MET A 482 32.44 -11.41 -21.35
N MET A 483 33.52 -11.42 -20.55
CA MET A 483 33.64 -12.34 -19.41
C MET A 483 32.61 -12.09 -18.31
N TRP A 484 32.01 -10.91 -18.30
CA TRP A 484 31.01 -10.51 -17.31
C TRP A 484 29.57 -10.76 -17.77
N LEU A 485 29.37 -11.12 -19.03
CA LEU A 485 28.05 -11.53 -19.54
C LEU A 485 27.72 -12.91 -18.97
N PRO A 486 26.60 -13.05 -18.22
CA PRO A 486 26.27 -14.30 -17.55
C PRO A 486 25.93 -15.45 -18.52
N ASP A 487 25.31 -15.15 -19.67
CA ASP A 487 24.86 -16.13 -20.66
C ASP A 487 25.56 -15.92 -22.02
N TRP A 488 26.86 -15.63 -22.01
CA TRP A 488 27.60 -15.45 -23.26
C TRP A 488 27.74 -16.78 -24.02
N ASP A 489 27.39 -16.78 -25.31
CA ASP A 489 27.44 -17.95 -26.19
C ASP A 489 28.86 -18.31 -26.68
N GLY A 490 29.88 -17.58 -26.21
CA GLY A 490 31.27 -17.76 -26.60
C GLY A 490 31.62 -17.13 -27.95
N THR A 491 30.66 -16.48 -28.62
CA THR A 491 30.87 -15.85 -29.92
C THR A 491 31.02 -14.34 -29.79
N LEU A 492 32.08 -13.80 -30.38
CA LEU A 492 32.25 -12.35 -30.45
C LEU A 492 31.39 -11.81 -31.59
N PRO A 493 30.61 -10.73 -31.36
CA PRO A 493 29.85 -10.11 -32.43
C PRO A 493 30.82 -9.48 -33.44
N THR A 494 30.42 -9.38 -34.71
CA THR A 494 31.24 -8.76 -35.76
C THR A 494 31.45 -7.28 -35.48
N PRO A 495 32.68 -6.73 -35.51
CA PRO A 495 32.93 -5.32 -35.20
C PRO A 495 32.14 -4.40 -36.14
N CYS A 496 31.58 -3.32 -35.58
CA CYS A 496 30.87 -2.29 -36.35
C CYS A 496 31.78 -1.59 -37.37
N ILE A 497 33.04 -1.38 -37.00
CA ILE A 497 34.08 -0.84 -37.90
C ILE A 497 35.14 -1.93 -38.09
N LEU A 498 35.35 -2.36 -39.34
CA LEU A 498 36.34 -3.40 -39.68
C LEU A 498 37.72 -2.81 -40.02
N LYS A 499 37.75 -1.63 -40.66
CA LYS A 499 38.97 -0.94 -41.09
C LYS A 499 38.92 0.53 -40.64
N PRO A 500 40.04 1.16 -40.24
CA PRO A 500 41.41 0.64 -40.24
C PRO A 500 41.72 -0.32 -39.07
N LYS A 501 40.98 -0.25 -37.97
CA LYS A 501 41.09 -1.13 -36.80
C LYS A 501 39.70 -1.71 -36.49
N PRO A 502 39.59 -2.98 -36.04
CA PRO A 502 38.32 -3.53 -35.58
C PRO A 502 37.87 -2.78 -34.31
N LEU A 503 36.74 -2.08 -34.40
CA LEU A 503 36.13 -1.35 -33.28
C LEU A 503 34.65 -1.73 -33.15
N TRP A 504 34.21 -1.87 -31.91
CA TRP A 504 32.81 -2.10 -31.57
C TRP A 504 32.23 -0.88 -30.88
N THR A 505 30.92 -0.75 -30.93
CA THR A 505 30.22 0.32 -30.21
C THR A 505 29.75 -0.18 -28.86
N GLY A 506 29.62 0.73 -27.88
CA GLY A 506 29.01 0.36 -26.60
C GLY A 506 27.56 -0.13 -26.75
N LYS A 507 26.82 0.39 -27.73
CA LYS A 507 25.46 -0.10 -28.05
C LYS A 507 25.45 -1.57 -28.42
N GLN A 508 26.39 -2.00 -29.26
CA GLN A 508 26.51 -3.38 -29.71
C GLN A 508 26.78 -4.34 -28.55
N ILE A 509 27.64 -3.95 -27.61
CA ILE A 509 27.90 -4.76 -26.42
C ILE A 509 26.70 -4.80 -25.49
N TYR A 510 26.02 -3.66 -25.33
CA TYR A 510 24.83 -3.58 -24.50
C TYR A 510 23.67 -4.43 -25.07
N SER A 511 23.52 -4.54 -26.39
CA SER A 511 22.55 -5.42 -27.04
C SER A 511 22.66 -6.87 -26.59
N MET A 512 23.88 -7.37 -26.30
CA MET A 512 24.06 -8.76 -25.86
C MET A 512 23.54 -9.04 -24.45
N VAL A 513 23.31 -7.98 -23.65
CA VAL A 513 22.67 -8.10 -22.33
C VAL A 513 21.15 -8.21 -22.46
N ILE A 514 20.57 -7.65 -23.54
CA ILE A 514 19.13 -7.61 -23.75
C ILE A 514 18.68 -8.96 -24.31
N PRO A 515 17.62 -9.58 -23.76
CA PRO A 515 17.07 -10.81 -24.32
C PRO A 515 16.64 -10.65 -25.78
N LYS A 516 16.96 -11.64 -26.62
CA LYS A 516 16.50 -11.72 -28.01
C LYS A 516 14.96 -11.70 -28.06
N GLY A 517 14.39 -11.08 -29.09
CA GLY A 517 12.93 -10.87 -29.21
C GLY A 517 12.39 -9.62 -28.51
N THR A 518 13.18 -8.91 -27.69
CA THR A 518 12.72 -7.72 -26.99
C THR A 518 12.54 -6.54 -27.95
N ASN A 519 11.38 -5.88 -27.90
CA ASN A 519 11.09 -4.68 -28.70
C ASN A 519 10.71 -3.49 -27.83
N CYS A 520 11.44 -2.39 -27.97
CA CYS A 520 11.18 -1.19 -27.17
C CYS A 520 11.48 0.09 -27.95
N TYR A 521 10.53 1.02 -27.92
CA TYR A 521 10.61 2.30 -28.62
C TYR A 521 10.41 3.44 -27.62
N ARG A 522 11.42 4.29 -27.46
CA ARG A 522 11.42 5.35 -26.45
C ARG A 522 12.15 6.59 -26.95
N GLU A 523 11.93 7.67 -26.23
CA GLU A 523 12.67 8.91 -26.37
C GLU A 523 13.52 9.13 -25.12
N SER A 524 14.76 9.55 -25.32
CA SER A 524 15.72 9.85 -24.27
C SER A 524 15.38 11.15 -23.55
N GLU A 525 16.13 11.45 -22.50
CA GLU A 525 15.96 12.65 -21.70
C GLU A 525 16.74 13.79 -22.39
N GLY A 526 16.00 14.60 -23.17
CA GLY A 526 16.57 15.63 -24.06
C GLY A 526 16.15 15.51 -25.54
N HIS A 527 15.19 14.63 -25.87
CA HIS A 527 14.61 14.61 -27.22
C HIS A 527 13.90 15.93 -27.54
N PRO A 528 14.19 16.60 -28.68
CA PRO A 528 13.52 17.83 -29.08
C PRO A 528 12.06 17.58 -29.49
N ASP A 529 11.12 18.37 -28.98
CA ASP A 529 9.66 18.15 -29.21
C ASP A 529 9.23 18.23 -30.69
N GLY A 530 10.03 18.87 -31.55
CA GLY A 530 9.76 19.01 -32.99
C GLY A 530 10.33 17.89 -33.87
N GLU A 531 11.09 16.96 -33.30
CA GLU A 531 11.85 15.97 -34.07
C GLU A 531 11.04 14.67 -34.26
N THR A 532 10.62 14.39 -35.49
CA THR A 532 9.82 13.18 -35.81
C THR A 532 10.57 12.16 -36.65
N THR A 533 11.83 12.43 -37.00
CA THR A 533 12.64 11.57 -37.88
C THR A 533 12.97 10.24 -37.20
N TRP A 534 13.15 9.19 -38.02
CA TRP A 534 13.60 7.88 -37.53
C TRP A 534 15.10 7.86 -37.23
N ILE A 535 15.88 8.64 -37.97
CA ILE A 535 17.30 8.86 -37.72
C ILE A 535 17.42 10.16 -36.93
N SER A 536 17.53 10.04 -35.61
CA SER A 536 17.62 11.22 -34.76
C SER A 536 19.03 11.82 -34.81
N PRO A 537 19.27 13.09 -35.19
CA PRO A 537 20.62 13.66 -35.22
C PRO A 537 21.31 13.60 -33.86
N GLY A 538 20.58 13.93 -32.78
CA GLY A 538 21.08 13.93 -31.40
C GLY A 538 21.15 12.56 -30.71
N ASP A 539 20.90 11.46 -31.41
CA ASP A 539 20.85 10.10 -30.83
C ASP A 539 19.87 9.97 -29.65
N THR A 540 18.72 10.63 -29.76
CA THR A 540 17.74 10.74 -28.67
C THR A 540 16.61 9.72 -28.80
N LYS A 541 16.35 9.16 -29.98
CA LYS A 541 15.30 8.14 -30.18
C LYS A 541 15.88 6.74 -29.94
N VAL A 542 15.47 6.10 -28.86
CA VAL A 542 15.88 4.74 -28.48
C VAL A 542 15.03 3.72 -29.24
N TYR A 543 15.68 2.92 -30.07
CA TYR A 543 15.05 1.90 -30.90
C TYR A 543 15.74 0.56 -30.64
N ILE A 544 15.05 -0.33 -29.92
CA ILE A 544 15.47 -1.70 -29.66
C ILE A 544 14.58 -2.63 -30.48
N ARG A 545 15.22 -3.46 -31.32
CA ARG A 545 14.54 -4.42 -32.19
C ARG A 545 15.19 -5.78 -32.02
N ASP A 546 14.40 -6.80 -31.73
CA ASP A 546 14.88 -8.19 -31.53
C ASP A 546 16.04 -8.30 -30.52
N GLY A 547 16.01 -7.50 -29.46
CA GLY A 547 17.09 -7.42 -28.47
C GLY A 547 18.30 -6.57 -28.89
N GLU A 548 18.34 -6.04 -30.11
CA GLU A 548 19.43 -5.18 -30.57
C GLU A 548 19.11 -3.68 -30.42
N LEU A 549 19.99 -2.95 -29.72
CA LEU A 549 19.93 -1.49 -29.63
C LEU A 549 20.51 -0.85 -30.91
N VAL A 550 19.62 -0.48 -31.83
CA VAL A 550 19.99 0.07 -33.14
C VAL A 550 20.41 1.54 -33.02
N CYS A 551 19.61 2.36 -32.34
CA CYS A 551 19.90 3.78 -32.14
C CYS A 551 19.39 4.29 -30.79
N GLY A 552 19.92 5.44 -30.38
CA GLY A 552 19.51 6.16 -29.18
C GLY A 552 20.40 5.92 -27.95
N MET A 553 20.49 6.94 -27.11
CA MET A 553 21.17 6.89 -25.81
C MET A 553 20.24 6.41 -24.71
N VAL A 554 20.67 5.38 -23.99
CA VAL A 554 19.90 4.80 -22.89
C VAL A 554 19.99 5.70 -21.65
N CYS A 555 18.83 6.03 -21.08
CA CYS A 555 18.71 6.86 -19.87
C CYS A 555 17.64 6.28 -18.92
N LYS A 556 17.33 7.01 -17.84
CA LYS A 556 16.30 6.64 -16.85
C LYS A 556 14.94 6.31 -17.48
N LYS A 557 14.53 7.01 -18.55
CA LYS A 557 13.27 6.73 -19.25
C LYS A 557 13.24 5.34 -19.90
N THR A 558 14.39 4.74 -20.19
CA THR A 558 14.49 3.42 -20.82
C THR A 558 14.72 2.31 -19.79
N VAL A 559 15.72 2.43 -18.92
CA VAL A 559 16.15 1.37 -17.98
C VAL A 559 15.81 1.62 -16.51
N GLY A 560 15.18 2.77 -16.21
CA GLY A 560 14.68 3.08 -14.88
C GLY A 560 13.30 2.48 -14.61
N THR A 561 12.62 3.05 -13.61
CA THR A 561 11.27 2.64 -13.14
C THR A 561 10.12 3.19 -13.99
N SER A 562 10.37 3.40 -15.29
CA SER A 562 9.41 4.02 -16.20
C SER A 562 8.39 3.00 -16.73
N GLU A 563 7.15 3.45 -16.87
CA GLU A 563 6.07 2.66 -17.47
C GLU A 563 6.32 2.44 -18.97
N GLY A 564 6.27 1.20 -19.46
CA GLY A 564 6.71 0.84 -20.81
C GLY A 564 8.23 0.89 -21.00
N GLY A 565 9.01 0.87 -19.91
CA GLY A 565 10.47 0.78 -19.94
C GLY A 565 10.94 -0.59 -20.43
N LEU A 566 12.26 -0.71 -20.63
CA LEU A 566 12.90 -1.97 -21.03
C LEU A 566 12.69 -3.05 -19.95
N VAL A 567 12.84 -2.70 -18.67
CA VAL A 567 12.58 -3.61 -17.54
C VAL A 567 11.14 -4.10 -17.53
N HIS A 568 10.18 -3.19 -17.73
CA HIS A 568 8.75 -3.53 -17.77
C HIS A 568 8.46 -4.50 -18.93
N THR A 569 9.00 -4.20 -20.11
CA THR A 569 8.81 -4.99 -21.32
C THR A 569 9.38 -6.41 -21.16
N ILE A 570 10.62 -6.53 -20.67
CA ILE A 570 11.27 -7.83 -20.46
C ILE A 570 10.49 -8.68 -19.45
N PHE A 571 10.00 -8.09 -18.35
CA PHE A 571 9.23 -8.83 -17.36
C PHE A 571 7.91 -9.37 -17.92
N ASN A 572 7.16 -8.56 -18.67
CA ASN A 572 5.87 -8.97 -19.23
C ASN A 572 6.01 -9.97 -20.39
N GLU A 573 7.11 -9.93 -21.14
CA GLU A 573 7.35 -10.81 -22.29
C GLU A 573 8.03 -12.12 -21.90
N PHE A 574 9.12 -12.05 -21.14
CA PHE A 574 10.01 -13.20 -20.86
C PHE A 574 9.97 -13.65 -19.39
N GLY A 575 9.23 -12.96 -18.52
CA GLY A 575 9.07 -13.30 -17.12
C GLY A 575 10.15 -12.72 -16.19
N SER A 576 10.02 -13.05 -14.90
CA SER A 576 10.83 -12.52 -13.81
C SER A 576 12.30 -12.93 -13.88
N GLU A 577 12.60 -14.17 -14.27
CA GLU A 577 13.97 -14.70 -14.30
C GLU A 577 14.81 -14.03 -15.40
N SER A 578 14.22 -13.78 -16.57
CA SER A 578 14.87 -13.05 -17.66
C SER A 578 15.16 -11.60 -17.26
N ALA A 579 14.23 -10.96 -16.55
CA ALA A 579 14.45 -9.62 -15.99
C ALA A 579 15.57 -9.62 -14.92
N ARG A 580 15.66 -10.67 -14.08
CA ARG A 580 16.74 -10.84 -13.09
C ARG A 580 18.10 -10.88 -13.78
N ARG A 581 18.25 -11.70 -14.82
CA ARG A 581 19.48 -11.80 -15.62
C ARG A 581 19.84 -10.49 -16.31
N PHE A 582 18.85 -9.77 -16.81
CA PHE A 582 19.06 -8.45 -17.42
C PHE A 582 19.66 -7.45 -16.42
N PHE A 583 19.17 -7.41 -15.18
CA PHE A 583 19.76 -6.57 -14.12
C PHE A 583 21.21 -6.95 -13.83
N ASP A 584 21.46 -8.24 -13.60
CA ASP A 584 22.79 -8.76 -13.28
C ASP A 584 23.80 -8.47 -14.40
N GLY A 585 23.43 -8.77 -15.65
CA GLY A 585 24.26 -8.54 -16.82
C GLY A 585 24.53 -7.05 -17.07
N THR A 586 23.50 -6.20 -16.94
CA THR A 586 23.65 -4.75 -17.14
C THR A 586 24.60 -4.16 -16.12
N GLN A 587 24.41 -4.47 -14.83
CA GLN A 587 25.25 -3.92 -13.78
C GLN A 587 26.69 -4.42 -13.89
N ARG A 588 26.91 -5.73 -14.13
CA ARG A 588 28.26 -6.28 -14.25
C ARG A 588 29.02 -5.71 -15.42
N VAL A 589 28.44 -5.69 -16.63
CA VAL A 589 29.13 -5.18 -17.82
C VAL A 589 29.42 -3.69 -17.68
N ILE A 590 28.41 -2.89 -17.32
CA ILE A 590 28.54 -1.44 -17.27
C ILE A 590 29.47 -0.99 -16.13
N ASN A 591 29.39 -1.60 -14.93
CA ASN A 591 30.25 -1.20 -13.82
C ASN A 591 31.71 -1.57 -14.08
N ASN A 592 31.99 -2.72 -14.68
CA ASN A 592 33.35 -3.09 -15.07
C ASN A 592 33.92 -2.13 -16.13
N TRP A 593 33.13 -1.75 -17.14
CA TRP A 593 33.55 -0.71 -18.08
C TRP A 593 33.80 0.64 -17.36
N PHE A 594 32.92 1.01 -16.43
CA PHE A 594 32.97 2.29 -15.74
C PHE A 594 34.20 2.44 -14.83
N ILE A 595 34.67 1.34 -14.24
CA ILE A 595 35.94 1.29 -13.48
C ILE A 595 37.11 1.74 -14.36
N HIS A 596 37.15 1.31 -15.62
CA HIS A 596 38.22 1.67 -16.56
C HIS A 596 38.05 3.07 -17.16
N ASN A 597 36.81 3.50 -17.42
CA ASN A 597 36.55 4.83 -17.97
C ASN A 597 36.76 5.94 -16.93
N GLY A 598 36.37 5.69 -15.67
CA GLY A 598 36.34 6.67 -14.60
C GLY A 598 35.22 7.71 -14.76
N PHE A 599 34.79 8.27 -13.62
CA PHE A 599 33.87 9.40 -13.56
C PHE A 599 34.07 10.14 -12.24
N SER A 600 34.06 11.46 -12.30
CA SER A 600 34.23 12.31 -11.13
C SER A 600 33.49 13.62 -11.37
N VAL A 601 33.07 14.28 -10.29
CA VAL A 601 32.53 15.64 -10.32
C VAL A 601 33.44 16.52 -9.49
N GLY A 602 33.81 17.68 -10.02
CA GLY A 602 34.62 18.68 -9.32
C GLY A 602 33.94 20.03 -9.25
N ILE A 603 34.57 20.99 -8.56
CA ILE A 603 34.07 22.37 -8.53
C ILE A 603 34.06 23.02 -9.93
N GLY A 604 34.97 22.61 -10.81
CA GLY A 604 35.02 23.09 -12.20
C GLY A 604 33.76 22.77 -13.00
N ASP A 605 33.01 21.72 -12.65
CA ASP A 605 31.73 21.41 -13.29
C ASP A 605 30.61 22.38 -12.88
N ALA A 606 30.77 23.09 -11.76
CA ALA A 606 29.83 24.12 -11.29
C ALA A 606 30.16 25.51 -11.83
N VAL A 607 31.38 25.74 -12.31
CA VAL A 607 31.83 27.04 -12.83
C VAL A 607 31.33 27.23 -14.26
N THR A 608 30.74 28.39 -14.52
CA THR A 608 30.22 28.81 -15.82
C THR A 608 31.06 29.94 -16.41
N ASP A 609 30.88 30.20 -17.71
CA ASP A 609 31.59 31.27 -18.42
C ASP A 609 31.21 32.65 -17.86
N ASN A 610 32.18 33.57 -17.81
CA ASN A 610 31.96 34.93 -17.30
C ASN A 610 30.84 35.66 -18.06
N ALA A 611 30.76 35.50 -19.38
CA ALA A 611 29.70 36.09 -20.19
C ALA A 611 28.30 35.58 -19.79
N THR A 612 28.18 34.29 -19.44
CA THR A 612 26.92 33.72 -18.94
C THR A 612 26.59 34.30 -17.56
N MET A 613 27.58 34.48 -16.69
CA MET A 613 27.37 35.07 -15.36
C MET A 613 27.00 36.56 -15.40
N GLU A 614 27.52 37.31 -16.38
CA GLU A 614 27.09 38.68 -16.65
C GLU A 614 25.63 38.71 -17.09
N ASN A 615 25.23 37.83 -18.02
CA ASN A 615 23.84 37.71 -18.45
C ASN A 615 22.89 37.34 -17.30
N VAL A 616 23.29 36.40 -16.43
CA VAL A 616 22.54 36.06 -15.21
C VAL A 616 22.41 37.27 -14.28
N GLY A 617 23.47 38.07 -14.17
CA GLY A 617 23.45 39.35 -13.45
C GLY A 617 22.44 40.33 -14.02
N THR A 618 22.41 40.49 -15.35
CA THR A 618 21.46 41.34 -16.08
C THR A 618 20.02 40.90 -15.84
N ILE A 619 19.70 39.60 -16.02
CA ILE A 619 18.36 39.04 -15.77
C ILE A 619 17.90 39.31 -14.33
N THR A 620 18.82 39.17 -13.36
CA THR A 620 18.49 39.42 -11.96
C THR A 620 18.19 40.91 -11.73
N ASN A 621 19.02 41.81 -12.26
CA ASN A 621 18.81 43.25 -12.12
C ASN A 621 17.51 43.72 -12.79
N GLU A 622 17.17 43.19 -13.97
CA GLU A 622 15.90 43.45 -14.64
C GLU A 622 14.70 42.98 -13.81
N CYS A 623 14.83 41.85 -13.14
CA CYS A 623 13.80 41.37 -12.23
C CYS A 623 13.61 42.29 -11.02
N TYR A 624 14.70 42.81 -10.44
CA TYR A 624 14.62 43.76 -9.33
C TYR A 624 13.91 45.04 -9.77
N ALA A 625 14.31 45.62 -10.91
CA ALA A 625 13.66 46.80 -11.47
C ALA A 625 12.17 46.56 -11.80
N ARG A 626 11.77 45.33 -12.16
CA ARG A 626 10.36 44.98 -12.34
C ARG A 626 9.61 44.90 -11.00
N VAL A 627 10.23 44.36 -9.95
CA VAL A 627 9.61 44.31 -8.61
C VAL A 627 9.48 45.71 -8.03
N ASP A 628 10.48 46.58 -8.22
CA ASP A 628 10.42 47.97 -7.76
C ASP A 628 9.26 48.72 -8.42
N ARG A 629 9.02 48.52 -9.72
CA ARG A 629 7.82 49.04 -10.39
C ARG A 629 6.52 48.54 -9.79
N TYR A 630 6.43 47.25 -9.44
CA TYR A 630 5.24 46.73 -8.77
C TYR A 630 5.05 47.31 -7.36
N ILE A 631 6.14 47.63 -6.66
CA ILE A 631 6.09 48.31 -5.37
C ILE A 631 5.55 49.74 -5.56
N GLU A 632 6.06 50.47 -6.55
CA GLU A 632 5.59 51.83 -6.87
C GLU A 632 4.11 51.83 -7.31
N GLU A 633 3.70 50.89 -8.17
CA GLU A 633 2.30 50.73 -8.58
C GLU A 633 1.38 50.45 -7.39
N ALA A 634 1.83 49.60 -6.45
CA ALA A 634 1.08 49.30 -5.23
C ALA A 634 1.03 50.48 -4.26
N GLN A 635 2.08 51.29 -4.18
CA GLN A 635 2.12 52.50 -3.33
C GLN A 635 1.27 53.64 -3.90
N ASN A 636 1.13 53.72 -5.23
CA ASN A 636 0.32 54.71 -5.92
C ASN A 636 -1.15 54.27 -6.12
N ASP A 637 -1.59 53.18 -5.48
CA ASP A 637 -2.93 52.58 -5.65
C ASP A 637 -3.31 52.26 -7.11
N ALA A 638 -2.31 52.08 -7.98
CA ALA A 638 -2.48 51.75 -9.39
C ALA A 638 -2.59 50.23 -9.64
N LEU A 639 -2.36 49.41 -8.62
CA LEU A 639 -2.36 47.95 -8.73
C LEU A 639 -3.79 47.38 -8.66
N GLU A 640 -4.26 46.80 -9.76
CA GLU A 640 -5.54 46.11 -9.81
C GLU A 640 -5.54 44.77 -9.04
N CYS A 641 -6.60 44.56 -8.24
CA CYS A 641 -6.85 43.29 -7.56
C CYS A 641 -7.15 42.18 -8.55
N MET A 642 -6.53 41.02 -8.36
CA MET A 642 -6.96 39.81 -9.05
C MET A 642 -8.27 39.30 -8.43
N PRO A 643 -9.16 38.66 -9.22
CA PRO A 643 -10.44 38.15 -8.72
C PRO A 643 -10.26 37.22 -7.52
N GLY A 644 -10.97 37.51 -6.42
CA GLY A 644 -10.94 36.70 -5.19
C GLY A 644 -9.71 36.88 -4.29
N MET A 645 -8.85 37.86 -4.57
CA MET A 645 -7.66 38.17 -3.77
C MET A 645 -7.70 39.61 -3.25
N THR A 646 -7.05 39.84 -2.11
CA THR A 646 -6.78 41.21 -1.64
C THR A 646 -5.70 41.90 -2.49
N ILE A 647 -5.58 43.23 -2.41
CA ILE A 647 -4.50 43.99 -3.08
C ILE A 647 -3.13 43.43 -2.69
N LYS A 648 -2.92 43.16 -1.40
CA LYS A 648 -1.66 42.66 -0.86
C LYS A 648 -1.33 41.25 -1.36
N GLU A 649 -2.30 40.36 -1.41
CA GLU A 649 -2.11 39.02 -1.98
C GLU A 649 -1.84 39.09 -3.48
N SER A 650 -2.55 39.96 -4.19
CA SER A 650 -2.34 40.19 -5.63
C SER A 650 -0.92 40.68 -5.91
N PHE A 651 -0.42 41.63 -5.10
CA PHE A 651 0.96 42.10 -5.13
C PHE A 651 1.97 40.97 -4.89
N GLU A 652 1.79 40.21 -3.81
CA GLU A 652 2.71 39.11 -3.45
C GLU A 652 2.76 38.02 -4.53
N VAL A 653 1.63 37.69 -5.16
CA VAL A 653 1.58 36.71 -6.26
C VAL A 653 2.32 37.21 -7.50
N ARG A 654 2.14 38.48 -7.90
CA ARG A 654 2.86 39.07 -9.04
C ARG A 654 4.37 39.09 -8.80
N VAL A 655 4.80 39.49 -7.60
CA VAL A 655 6.22 39.53 -7.23
C VAL A 655 6.83 38.14 -7.19
N ASN A 656 6.17 37.17 -6.55
CA ASN A 656 6.67 35.79 -6.47
C ASN A 656 6.78 35.15 -7.87
N THR A 657 5.79 35.37 -8.74
CA THR A 657 5.84 34.92 -10.15
C THR A 657 7.02 35.54 -10.90
N ALA A 658 7.25 36.84 -10.73
CA ALA A 658 8.38 37.52 -11.36
C ALA A 658 9.74 36.96 -10.91
N LEU A 659 9.91 36.70 -9.61
CA LEU A 659 11.15 36.17 -9.03
C LEU A 659 11.40 34.71 -9.42
N ASN A 660 10.36 33.88 -9.48
CA ASN A 660 10.50 32.49 -9.94
C ASN A 660 10.85 32.42 -11.43
N ASN A 661 10.23 33.25 -12.28
CA ASN A 661 10.57 33.31 -13.69
C ASN A 661 12.04 33.72 -13.90
N ALA A 662 12.52 34.72 -13.14
CA ALA A 662 13.92 35.14 -13.23
C ALA A 662 14.91 34.02 -12.85
N ARG A 663 14.61 33.24 -11.81
CA ARG A 663 15.40 32.06 -11.42
C ARG A 663 15.43 31.02 -12.55
N ASP A 664 14.26 30.73 -13.13
CA ASP A 664 14.15 29.69 -14.16
C ASP A 664 14.84 30.11 -15.46
N ASP A 665 14.75 31.39 -15.84
CA ASP A 665 15.44 31.92 -17.03
C ASP A 665 16.96 32.02 -16.84
N ALA A 666 17.42 32.44 -15.65
CA ALA A 666 18.83 32.37 -15.28
C ALA A 666 19.36 30.92 -15.34
N GLY A 667 18.57 29.96 -14.86
CA GLY A 667 18.90 28.54 -14.92
C GLY A 667 19.00 27.99 -16.33
N LYS A 668 18.07 28.35 -17.23
CA LYS A 668 18.09 27.94 -18.64
C LYS A 668 19.34 28.47 -19.37
N GLN A 669 19.69 29.75 -19.16
CA GLN A 669 20.90 30.35 -19.75
C GLN A 669 22.17 29.59 -19.37
N VAL A 670 22.26 29.13 -18.12
CA VAL A 670 23.37 28.29 -17.68
C VAL A 670 23.33 26.93 -18.36
N LEU A 671 22.19 26.24 -18.34
CA LEU A 671 22.03 24.91 -18.91
C LEU A 671 22.37 24.84 -20.39
N ASP A 672 21.94 25.83 -21.18
CA ASP A 672 22.17 25.87 -22.63
C ASP A 672 23.65 26.12 -22.99
N ARG A 673 24.43 26.65 -22.05
CA ARG A 673 25.86 26.95 -22.23
C ARG A 673 26.79 25.89 -21.65
N LEU A 674 26.27 25.00 -20.79
CA LEU A 674 27.05 23.89 -20.27
C LEU A 674 27.39 22.91 -21.40
N LYS A 675 28.66 22.52 -21.48
CA LYS A 675 29.12 21.52 -22.44
C LYS A 675 28.52 20.16 -22.12
N ASP A 676 28.24 19.36 -23.14
CA ASP A 676 27.80 17.96 -22.99
C ASP A 676 28.80 17.06 -22.23
N THR A 677 30.06 17.51 -22.12
CA THR A 677 31.11 16.83 -21.36
C THR A 677 31.05 17.10 -19.86
N ASN A 678 30.31 18.11 -19.41
CA ASN A 678 30.19 18.48 -18.00
C ASN A 678 29.58 17.32 -17.20
N ASN A 679 30.20 16.96 -16.08
CA ASN A 679 29.83 15.77 -15.34
C ASN A 679 28.47 15.92 -14.62
N ILE A 680 28.17 17.12 -14.10
CA ILE A 680 26.88 17.40 -13.45
C ILE A 680 25.75 17.35 -14.49
N ALA A 681 25.98 17.91 -15.68
CA ALA A 681 25.02 17.84 -16.78
C ALA A 681 24.78 16.38 -17.23
N GLN A 682 25.84 15.57 -17.33
CA GLN A 682 25.72 14.14 -17.67
C GLN A 682 24.91 13.35 -16.64
N MET A 683 25.09 13.61 -15.34
CA MET A 683 24.31 12.94 -14.28
C MET A 683 22.82 13.27 -14.36
N SER A 684 22.50 14.55 -14.60
CA SER A 684 21.14 15.07 -14.75
C SER A 684 20.47 14.51 -16.01
N LEU A 685 21.15 14.52 -17.15
CA LEU A 685 20.65 13.96 -18.42
C LEU A 685 20.51 12.43 -18.40
N ALA A 686 21.32 11.73 -17.60
CA ALA A 686 21.13 10.28 -17.38
C ALA A 686 19.91 9.99 -16.49
N GLY A 687 19.51 10.95 -15.67
CA GLY A 687 18.51 10.80 -14.61
C GLY A 687 19.05 10.03 -13.38
N SER A 688 20.37 9.96 -13.22
CA SER A 688 21.03 9.24 -12.12
C SER A 688 20.88 9.96 -10.78
N LYS A 689 21.28 11.22 -10.72
CA LYS A 689 21.13 12.11 -9.57
C LYS A 689 21.23 13.57 -10.01
N GLY A 690 20.51 14.44 -9.31
CA GLY A 690 20.42 15.86 -9.63
C GLY A 690 19.34 16.16 -10.68
N SER A 691 18.77 17.36 -10.60
CA SER A 691 17.80 17.89 -11.54
C SER A 691 18.31 19.18 -12.17
N LYS A 692 17.63 19.65 -13.22
CA LYS A 692 17.87 20.97 -13.83
C LYS A 692 17.85 22.12 -12.80
N ILE A 693 17.02 22.01 -11.76
CA ILE A 693 16.94 22.99 -10.68
C ILE A 693 18.21 23.00 -9.83
N ASN A 694 18.78 21.83 -9.51
CA ASN A 694 20.01 21.75 -8.71
C ASN A 694 21.17 22.46 -9.43
N ILE A 695 21.28 22.28 -10.75
CA ILE A 695 22.30 22.95 -11.58
C ILE A 695 22.11 24.47 -11.53
N SER A 696 20.86 24.93 -11.69
CA SER A 696 20.53 26.36 -11.58
C SER A 696 20.92 26.95 -10.22
N GLN A 697 20.63 26.26 -9.11
CA GLN A 697 20.93 26.76 -7.77
C GLN A 697 22.44 26.76 -7.44
N ILE A 698 23.18 25.77 -7.95
CA ILE A 698 24.62 25.67 -7.73
C ILE A 698 25.38 26.76 -8.50
N SER A 699 24.99 27.00 -9.76
CA SER A 699 25.77 27.85 -10.69
C SER A 699 25.16 29.24 -10.92
N ALA A 700 23.83 29.38 -11.00
CA ALA A 700 23.15 30.63 -11.36
C ALA A 700 22.67 31.44 -10.13
N CYS A 701 21.56 31.05 -9.52
CA CYS A 701 21.00 31.68 -8.32
C CYS A 701 20.11 30.69 -7.55
N VAL A 702 20.11 30.78 -6.21
CA VAL A 702 19.29 29.88 -5.36
C VAL A 702 17.79 30.22 -5.47
N GLY A 703 17.46 31.50 -5.53
CA GLY A 703 16.09 32.01 -5.72
C GLY A 703 15.33 32.32 -4.42
N GLN A 704 14.02 32.54 -4.56
CA GLN A 704 13.14 32.97 -3.46
C GLN A 704 12.96 31.88 -2.39
N GLN A 705 13.18 32.25 -1.12
CA GLN A 705 12.87 31.41 0.04
C GLN A 705 11.45 31.70 0.53
N ASN A 706 10.67 30.65 0.73
CA ASN A 706 9.30 30.74 1.20
C ASN A 706 9.17 30.06 2.56
N VAL A 707 8.26 30.57 3.39
CA VAL A 707 7.80 29.99 4.66
C VAL A 707 6.28 30.02 4.66
N GLU A 708 5.64 28.88 4.89
CA GLU A 708 4.17 28.72 4.87
C GLU A 708 3.53 29.18 3.55
N GLY A 709 4.22 28.93 2.44
CA GLY A 709 3.77 29.31 1.08
C GLY A 709 3.85 30.81 0.78
N LYS A 710 4.39 31.63 1.67
CA LYS A 710 4.60 33.08 1.50
C LYS A 710 6.09 33.42 1.51
N ARG A 711 6.45 34.58 0.95
CA ARG A 711 7.80 35.15 1.17
C ARG A 711 8.02 35.41 2.66
N ILE A 712 9.28 35.53 3.08
CA ILE A 712 9.66 35.63 4.50
C ILE A 712 8.80 36.67 5.23
N PRO A 713 8.01 36.29 6.25
CA PRO A 713 7.12 37.22 6.94
C PRO A 713 7.88 38.23 7.79
N PHE A 714 7.22 39.33 8.14
CA PHE A 714 7.79 40.30 9.07
C PHE A 714 7.73 39.76 10.50
N GLY A 715 8.84 39.15 10.95
CA GLY A 715 8.98 38.66 12.32
C GLY A 715 9.23 39.77 13.34
N PHE A 716 9.83 40.89 12.92
CA PHE A 716 9.97 42.10 13.72
C PHE A 716 8.92 43.14 13.31
N LYS A 717 8.76 44.20 14.12
CA LYS A 717 7.79 45.29 13.87
C LYS A 717 7.98 45.89 12.46
N TYR A 718 7.11 45.48 11.52
CA TYR A 718 7.10 45.86 10.11
C TYR A 718 8.39 45.59 9.33
N ARG A 719 9.19 44.58 9.72
CA ARG A 719 10.43 44.20 8.99
C ARG A 719 10.82 42.74 9.24
N THR A 720 11.63 42.18 8.34
CA THR A 720 12.10 40.77 8.43
C THR A 720 13.31 40.61 9.36
N LEU A 721 14.32 41.49 9.24
CA LEU A 721 15.52 41.53 10.08
C LEU A 721 15.78 42.96 10.59
N PRO A 722 16.54 43.14 11.69
CA PRO A 722 16.88 44.46 12.20
C PRO A 722 17.76 45.29 11.24
N HIS A 723 18.38 44.64 10.25
CA HIS A 723 19.22 45.24 9.22
C HIS A 723 18.43 45.95 8.11
N PHE A 724 17.13 45.68 7.97
CA PHE A 724 16.27 46.30 6.97
C PHE A 724 15.43 47.44 7.56
N GLY A 725 15.02 48.35 6.66
CA GLY A 725 14.04 49.39 6.97
C GLY A 725 12.67 48.80 7.32
N LYS A 726 11.78 49.64 7.86
CA LYS A 726 10.38 49.24 8.05
C LYS A 726 9.65 49.28 6.71
N ASP A 727 8.68 48.39 6.56
CA ASP A 727 7.82 48.26 5.38
C ASP A 727 8.60 48.01 4.08
N ASP A 728 9.75 47.34 4.20
CA ASP A 728 10.59 46.98 3.06
C ASP A 728 10.09 45.67 2.42
N TYR A 729 9.42 45.81 1.26
CA TYR A 729 8.88 44.71 0.44
C TYR A 729 9.80 44.26 -0.71
N SER A 730 11.04 44.76 -0.74
CA SER A 730 12.04 44.40 -1.74
C SER A 730 12.34 42.89 -1.75
N PRO A 731 12.88 42.34 -2.86
CA PRO A 731 13.28 40.94 -2.93
C PRO A 731 14.27 40.55 -1.80
N GLU A 732 15.27 41.40 -1.52
CA GLU A 732 16.33 41.11 -0.54
C GLU A 732 15.79 41.04 0.89
N SER A 733 14.98 42.03 1.28
CA SER A 733 14.32 42.05 2.61
C SER A 733 13.43 40.84 2.81
N ARG A 734 12.78 40.36 1.75
CA ARG A 734 11.77 39.29 1.79
C ARG A 734 12.31 37.91 1.40
N GLY A 735 13.62 37.71 1.41
CA GLY A 735 14.25 36.39 1.32
C GLY A 735 14.54 35.87 -0.08
N PHE A 736 14.69 36.74 -1.07
CA PHE A 736 15.26 36.35 -2.37
C PHE A 736 16.77 36.19 -2.26
N VAL A 737 17.28 35.00 -2.61
CA VAL A 737 18.71 34.71 -2.64
C VAL A 737 19.22 34.88 -4.06
N ARG A 738 19.94 35.97 -4.29
CA ARG A 738 20.52 36.32 -5.59
C ARG A 738 21.74 35.47 -5.90
N ASN A 739 22.53 35.12 -4.89
CA ASN A 739 23.75 34.37 -5.07
C ASN A 739 23.48 32.88 -5.33
N SER A 740 24.45 32.23 -5.95
CA SER A 740 24.49 30.77 -6.10
C SER A 740 25.30 30.14 -4.98
N TYR A 741 25.20 28.82 -4.79
CA TYR A 741 26.04 28.12 -3.81
C TYR A 741 27.54 28.24 -4.12
N LEU A 742 27.91 28.38 -5.40
CA LEU A 742 29.30 28.59 -5.80
C LEU A 742 29.84 29.97 -5.36
N ARG A 743 29.03 31.03 -5.48
CA ARG A 743 29.41 32.38 -5.03
C ARG A 743 29.40 32.52 -3.50
N GLY A 744 28.55 31.75 -2.84
CA GLY A 744 28.30 31.85 -1.41
C GLY A 744 27.18 32.84 -1.09
N LEU A 745 26.45 32.58 0.00
CA LEU A 745 25.32 33.40 0.43
C LEU A 745 25.79 34.52 1.36
N THR A 746 25.14 35.69 1.29
CA THR A 746 25.31 36.74 2.31
C THR A 746 24.72 36.32 3.66
N PRO A 747 25.08 36.96 4.78
CA PRO A 747 24.51 36.60 6.09
C PRO A 747 22.98 36.69 6.16
N GLN A 748 22.37 37.68 5.49
CA GLN A 748 20.91 37.82 5.40
C GLN A 748 20.29 36.67 4.59
N GLU A 749 20.85 36.40 3.40
CA GLU A 749 20.43 35.30 2.52
C GLU A 749 20.56 33.94 3.23
N PHE A 750 21.67 33.70 3.93
CA PHE A 750 21.91 32.49 4.69
C PHE A 750 20.86 32.28 5.77
N TYR A 751 20.52 33.33 6.53
CA TYR A 751 19.50 33.23 7.57
C TYR A 751 18.11 32.93 6.99
N PHE A 752 17.72 33.60 5.90
CA PHE A 752 16.45 33.32 5.22
C PHE A 752 16.41 31.92 4.60
N HIS A 753 17.52 31.45 4.04
CA HIS A 753 17.64 30.09 3.53
C HIS A 753 17.54 29.05 4.65
N ALA A 754 18.15 29.32 5.82
CA ALA A 754 18.03 28.47 7.00
C ALA A 754 16.58 28.41 7.54
N MET A 755 15.84 29.52 7.49
CA MET A 755 14.41 29.55 7.85
C MET A 755 13.58 28.64 6.93
N GLY A 756 13.74 28.76 5.61
CA GLY A 756 13.04 27.90 4.64
C GLY A 756 13.46 26.42 4.78
N GLY A 757 14.75 26.15 4.98
CA GLY A 757 15.25 24.80 5.22
C GLY A 757 14.70 24.18 6.51
N ARG A 758 14.50 24.98 7.57
CA ARG A 758 13.93 24.52 8.84
C ARG A 758 12.47 24.10 8.71
N GLU A 759 11.68 24.81 7.90
CA GLU A 759 10.30 24.40 7.60
C GLU A 759 10.28 23.00 6.96
N GLY A 760 11.11 22.76 5.95
CA GLY A 760 11.21 21.44 5.30
C GLY A 760 11.58 20.30 6.25
N LEU A 761 12.48 20.56 7.21
CA LEU A 761 12.85 19.57 8.25
C LEU A 761 11.69 19.28 9.21
N ILE A 762 10.95 20.32 9.63
CA ILE A 762 9.79 20.17 10.51
C ILE A 762 8.67 19.42 9.79
N ASP A 763 8.37 19.80 8.55
CA ASP A 763 7.36 19.16 7.71
C ASP A 763 7.67 17.67 7.50
N THR A 764 8.94 17.32 7.26
CA THR A 764 9.39 15.92 7.15
C THR A 764 9.11 15.14 8.45
N ALA A 765 9.39 15.74 9.62
CA ALA A 765 9.15 15.10 10.91
C ALA A 765 7.65 14.90 11.20
N VAL A 766 6.82 15.92 10.92
CA VAL A 766 5.37 15.86 11.12
C VAL A 766 4.72 14.87 10.15
N LYS A 767 5.03 14.96 8.85
CA LYS A 767 4.53 14.04 7.83
C LYS A 767 4.85 12.59 8.17
N THR A 768 6.03 12.31 8.71
CA THR A 768 6.40 10.93 9.11
C THR A 768 5.45 10.36 10.16
N ALA A 769 5.04 11.16 11.15
CA ALA A 769 4.11 10.72 12.19
C ALA A 769 2.67 10.59 11.69
N GLU A 770 2.20 11.56 10.90
CA GLU A 770 0.83 11.58 10.38
C GLU A 770 0.58 10.51 9.32
N THR A 771 1.48 10.38 8.34
CA THR A 771 1.35 9.37 7.27
C THR A 771 1.36 7.96 7.84
N GLY A 772 2.24 7.65 8.79
CA GLY A 772 2.26 6.34 9.47
C GLY A 772 0.97 6.05 10.25
N TYR A 773 0.32 7.08 10.81
CA TYR A 773 -0.98 6.91 11.47
C TYR A 773 -2.12 6.70 10.47
N ILE A 774 -2.16 7.48 9.39
CA ILE A 774 -3.15 7.35 8.30
C ILE A 774 -3.06 5.96 7.68
N GLN A 775 -1.86 5.53 7.32
CA GLN A 775 -1.63 4.23 6.72
C GLN A 775 -2.13 3.10 7.63
N ARG A 776 -1.82 3.16 8.93
CA ARG A 776 -2.32 2.16 9.88
C ARG A 776 -3.85 2.14 9.94
N ARG A 777 -4.50 3.30 9.87
CA ARG A 777 -5.98 3.38 9.86
C ARG A 777 -6.56 2.77 8.60
N LEU A 778 -5.95 3.03 7.44
CA LEU A 778 -6.36 2.45 6.16
C LEU A 778 -6.22 0.92 6.20
N ILE A 779 -5.07 0.41 6.63
CA ILE A 779 -4.84 -1.04 6.76
C ILE A 779 -5.88 -1.65 7.69
N LYS A 780 -6.12 -1.06 8.87
CA LYS A 780 -7.11 -1.60 9.81
C LYS A 780 -8.56 -1.51 9.34
N ALA A 781 -8.88 -0.62 8.42
CA ALA A 781 -10.21 -0.52 7.84
C ALA A 781 -10.43 -1.53 6.69
N LEU A 782 -9.34 -1.95 6.02
CA LEU A 782 -9.41 -2.76 4.79
C LEU A 782 -8.75 -4.14 4.94
N GLU A 783 -8.29 -4.52 6.14
CA GLU A 783 -7.48 -5.75 6.33
C GLU A 783 -8.23 -7.06 6.03
N ASP A 784 -9.55 -7.05 6.13
CA ASP A 784 -10.40 -8.23 5.95
C ASP A 784 -11.00 -8.34 4.54
N ILE A 785 -10.66 -7.42 3.64
CA ILE A 785 -11.18 -7.39 2.27
C ILE A 785 -10.27 -8.23 1.36
N MET A 786 -10.87 -9.25 0.75
CA MET A 786 -10.18 -10.25 -0.08
C MET A 786 -11.00 -10.59 -1.33
N CYS A 787 -10.30 -10.94 -2.43
CA CYS A 787 -10.92 -11.51 -3.63
C CYS A 787 -11.31 -12.97 -3.37
N GLN A 788 -12.57 -13.32 -3.63
CA GLN A 788 -13.12 -14.67 -3.46
C GLN A 788 -13.04 -15.45 -4.78
N TYR A 789 -13.26 -16.77 -4.73
CA TYR A 789 -13.20 -17.65 -5.90
C TYR A 789 -14.25 -17.35 -6.99
N ASP A 790 -15.32 -16.63 -6.65
CA ASP A 790 -16.32 -16.15 -7.60
C ASP A 790 -15.93 -14.83 -8.28
N GLY A 791 -14.74 -14.29 -8.00
CA GLY A 791 -14.26 -12.99 -8.51
C GLY A 791 -14.78 -11.78 -7.75
N SER A 792 -15.70 -11.98 -6.80
CA SER A 792 -16.24 -10.91 -5.96
C SER A 792 -15.30 -10.54 -4.84
N ILE A 793 -15.41 -9.30 -4.36
CA ILE A 793 -14.63 -8.81 -3.23
C ILE A 793 -15.53 -8.72 -2.03
N ARG A 794 -15.15 -9.42 -0.97
CA ARG A 794 -15.94 -9.52 0.24
C ARG A 794 -15.11 -9.20 1.47
N ASN A 795 -15.78 -8.67 2.49
CA ASN A 795 -15.21 -8.52 3.82
C ASN A 795 -15.33 -9.83 4.63
N SER A 796 -14.85 -9.83 5.88
CA SER A 796 -14.91 -11.00 6.78
C SER A 796 -16.33 -11.49 7.11
N GLN A 797 -17.34 -10.62 6.99
CA GLN A 797 -18.75 -10.97 7.21
C GLN A 797 -19.43 -11.52 5.95
N GLY A 798 -18.73 -11.56 4.82
CA GLY A 798 -19.28 -11.99 3.53
C GLY A 798 -20.08 -10.91 2.80
N HIS A 799 -20.09 -9.67 3.27
CA HIS A 799 -20.69 -8.55 2.54
C HIS A 799 -19.83 -8.22 1.31
N ILE A 800 -20.49 -8.05 0.17
CA ILE A 800 -19.86 -7.71 -1.10
C ILE A 800 -19.52 -6.21 -1.10
N VAL A 801 -18.26 -5.89 -1.37
CA VAL A 801 -17.76 -4.52 -1.56
C VAL A 801 -17.72 -4.18 -3.05
N GLN A 802 -17.24 -5.11 -3.88
CA GLN A 802 -17.26 -5.02 -5.34
C GLN A 802 -17.70 -6.36 -5.93
N PHE A 803 -18.50 -6.34 -7.00
CA PHE A 803 -18.92 -7.56 -7.70
C PHE A 803 -17.77 -8.20 -8.48
N VAL A 804 -16.86 -7.39 -9.01
CA VAL A 804 -15.64 -7.80 -9.72
C VAL A 804 -14.52 -6.90 -9.24
N TYR A 805 -13.33 -7.46 -9.00
CA TYR A 805 -12.16 -6.67 -8.61
C TYR A 805 -11.85 -5.57 -9.62
N GLY A 806 -11.69 -4.33 -9.14
CA GLY A 806 -11.26 -3.22 -10.01
C GLY A 806 -12.23 -2.90 -11.15
N GLU A 807 -13.47 -3.43 -11.08
CA GLU A 807 -14.48 -3.35 -12.15
C GLU A 807 -14.09 -4.04 -13.48
N ASP A 808 -12.89 -4.64 -13.57
CA ASP A 808 -12.36 -5.30 -14.77
C ASP A 808 -11.86 -6.74 -14.52
N GLY A 809 -11.62 -7.13 -13.26
CA GLY A 809 -11.15 -8.44 -12.83
C GLY A 809 -9.65 -8.67 -13.06
N MET A 810 -8.86 -7.61 -13.28
CA MET A 810 -7.46 -7.69 -13.66
C MET A 810 -6.51 -7.32 -12.51
N ASP A 811 -5.35 -7.99 -12.45
CA ASP A 811 -4.25 -7.63 -11.55
C ASP A 811 -3.50 -6.41 -12.11
N GLY A 812 -3.32 -5.40 -11.24
CA GLY A 812 -2.57 -4.19 -11.55
C GLY A 812 -1.13 -4.43 -12.02
N CYS A 813 -0.52 -5.59 -11.72
CA CYS A 813 0.82 -5.94 -12.19
C CYS A 813 0.90 -6.16 -13.72
N PHE A 814 -0.19 -6.53 -14.39
CA PHE A 814 -0.20 -6.90 -15.82
C PHE A 814 -0.87 -5.86 -16.73
N ILE A 815 -1.12 -4.67 -16.20
CA ILE A 815 -1.77 -3.56 -16.90
C ILE A 815 -0.72 -2.56 -17.41
N GLU A 816 -0.88 -2.10 -18.65
CA GLU A 816 0.00 -1.10 -19.28
C GLU A 816 -0.83 0.03 -19.90
N LYS A 817 -0.36 1.28 -19.89
CA LYS A 817 -1.02 2.35 -20.67
C LYS A 817 -0.89 2.09 -22.16
N GLN A 818 -2.04 1.99 -22.81
CA GLN A 818 -2.18 1.82 -24.24
C GLN A 818 -2.97 2.97 -24.85
N LYS A 819 -2.66 3.30 -26.10
CA LYS A 819 -3.37 4.33 -26.85
C LYS A 819 -4.54 3.73 -27.62
N ILE A 820 -5.76 4.17 -27.32
CA ILE A 820 -6.95 3.80 -28.05
C ILE A 820 -7.03 4.62 -29.34
N LEU A 821 -6.75 3.95 -30.47
CA LEU A 821 -6.53 4.61 -31.76
C LEU A 821 -7.81 5.18 -32.39
N SER A 822 -8.98 4.61 -32.08
CA SER A 822 -10.28 5.02 -32.64
C SER A 822 -10.88 6.29 -32.01
N LEU A 823 -10.39 6.73 -30.84
CA LEU A 823 -11.03 7.80 -30.06
C LEU A 823 -10.87 9.20 -30.66
N ARG A 824 -9.64 9.64 -30.92
CA ARG A 824 -9.30 11.02 -31.33
C ARG A 824 -9.41 11.37 -32.82
N PRO A 825 -9.21 10.46 -33.79
CA PRO A 825 -9.24 10.82 -35.21
C PRO A 825 -10.51 11.58 -35.61
N SER A 826 -10.44 12.39 -36.66
CA SER A 826 -11.63 12.99 -37.27
C SER A 826 -12.49 11.91 -37.95
N HIS A 827 -13.76 12.20 -38.27
CA HIS A 827 -14.61 11.24 -38.99
C HIS A 827 -13.98 10.80 -40.31
N LYS A 828 -13.43 11.74 -41.10
CA LYS A 828 -12.72 11.43 -42.35
C LYS A 828 -11.52 10.49 -42.16
N VAL A 829 -10.70 10.71 -41.13
CA VAL A 829 -9.54 9.86 -40.87
C VAL A 829 -9.99 8.48 -40.39
N PHE A 830 -11.02 8.42 -39.54
CA PHE A 830 -11.59 7.16 -39.07
C PHE A 830 -12.14 6.31 -40.22
N ASP A 831 -12.96 6.89 -41.09
CA ASP A 831 -13.52 6.17 -42.24
C ASP A 831 -12.41 5.66 -43.16
N ARG A 832 -11.38 6.49 -43.40
CA ARG A 832 -10.22 6.06 -44.19
C ARG A 832 -9.47 4.88 -43.56
N THR A 833 -9.32 4.85 -42.24
CA THR A 833 -8.55 3.81 -41.52
C THR A 833 -9.33 2.51 -41.36
N TYR A 834 -10.66 2.56 -41.17
CA TYR A 834 -11.45 1.38 -40.80
C TYR A 834 -12.45 0.91 -41.87
N LYS A 835 -12.93 1.79 -42.74
CA LYS A 835 -13.95 1.42 -43.74
C LYS A 835 -13.33 0.65 -44.91
N VAL A 836 -13.95 -0.48 -45.24
CA VAL A 836 -13.65 -1.29 -46.44
C VAL A 836 -14.90 -1.33 -47.30
N ASN A 837 -14.78 -0.99 -48.58
CA ASN A 837 -15.86 -1.11 -49.56
C ASN A 837 -15.40 -2.01 -50.69
N VAL A 838 -15.99 -3.19 -50.75
CA VAL A 838 -15.72 -4.26 -51.71
C VAL A 838 -16.51 -4.06 -53.01
N MET A 839 -17.54 -3.22 -52.99
CA MET A 839 -18.37 -2.89 -54.16
C MET A 839 -17.73 -1.83 -55.06
N ASP A 840 -16.75 -1.07 -54.54
CA ASP A 840 -15.99 -0.09 -55.32
C ASP A 840 -14.87 -0.77 -56.10
N HIS A 841 -15.09 -0.95 -57.40
CA HIS A 841 -14.08 -1.50 -58.32
C HIS A 841 -12.79 -0.67 -58.29
N GLY A 842 -11.67 -1.31 -57.91
CA GLY A 842 -10.32 -0.73 -57.97
C GLY A 842 -9.81 0.02 -56.74
N SER A 843 -10.55 0.11 -55.63
CA SER A 843 -10.10 0.83 -54.41
C SER A 843 -10.34 0.13 -53.07
N ILE A 844 -10.57 -1.18 -53.10
CA ILE A 844 -10.95 -1.98 -51.91
C ILE A 844 -9.86 -1.96 -50.83
N PHE A 845 -8.63 -2.29 -51.24
CA PHE A 845 -7.42 -2.21 -50.41
C PHE A 845 -6.30 -1.53 -51.21
N ARG A 846 -5.26 -1.05 -50.51
CA ARG A 846 -4.04 -0.61 -51.18
C ARG A 846 -3.48 -1.69 -52.11
N PRO A 847 -3.01 -1.34 -53.33
CA PRO A 847 -2.43 -2.30 -54.26
C PRO A 847 -1.28 -3.07 -53.61
N GLY A 848 -1.32 -4.41 -53.70
CA GLY A 848 -0.29 -5.29 -53.14
C GLY A 848 -0.46 -5.66 -51.66
N SER A 849 -1.52 -5.19 -50.98
CA SER A 849 -1.78 -5.56 -49.57
C SER A 849 -2.44 -6.92 -49.39
N LEU A 850 -3.22 -7.40 -50.36
CA LEU A 850 -3.96 -8.67 -50.28
C LEU A 850 -3.66 -9.54 -51.50
N ASP A 851 -3.64 -10.86 -51.31
CA ASP A 851 -3.46 -11.82 -52.38
C ASP A 851 -4.51 -11.67 -53.48
N PHE A 852 -4.06 -11.70 -54.73
CA PHE A 852 -4.91 -11.45 -55.89
C PHE A 852 -6.07 -12.45 -56.03
N SER A 853 -5.84 -13.72 -55.67
CA SER A 853 -6.87 -14.76 -55.67
C SER A 853 -8.00 -14.44 -54.68
N ILE A 854 -7.65 -13.96 -53.50
CA ILE A 854 -8.60 -13.58 -52.45
C ILE A 854 -9.33 -12.29 -52.84
N LEU A 855 -8.60 -11.30 -53.36
CA LEU A 855 -9.18 -10.04 -53.81
C LEU A 855 -10.25 -10.26 -54.90
N LYS A 856 -9.97 -11.10 -55.90
CA LYS A 856 -10.91 -11.43 -56.98
C LYS A 856 -12.16 -12.17 -56.48
N ASN A 857 -12.00 -13.02 -55.46
CA ASN A 857 -13.14 -13.76 -54.88
C ASN A 857 -14.06 -12.86 -54.04
N ILE A 858 -13.53 -11.74 -53.55
CA ILE A 858 -14.24 -10.82 -52.68
C ILE A 858 -14.87 -9.68 -53.48
N GLU A 859 -14.21 -9.18 -54.53
CA GLU A 859 -14.69 -8.09 -55.37
C GLU A 859 -16.15 -8.28 -55.84
N GLY A 860 -17.02 -7.31 -55.52
CA GLY A 860 -18.44 -7.34 -55.87
C GLY A 860 -19.31 -8.34 -55.08
N ASN A 861 -18.77 -9.01 -54.05
CA ASN A 861 -19.51 -9.96 -53.24
C ASN A 861 -20.32 -9.27 -52.14
N GLU A 862 -21.65 -9.26 -52.30
CA GLU A 862 -22.58 -8.62 -51.37
C GLU A 862 -22.54 -9.25 -49.96
N ALA A 863 -22.36 -10.57 -49.85
CA ALA A 863 -22.33 -11.25 -48.56
C ALA A 863 -21.09 -10.85 -47.74
N VAL A 864 -19.94 -10.66 -48.40
CA VAL A 864 -18.71 -10.19 -47.75
C VAL A 864 -18.83 -8.73 -47.35
N GLN A 865 -19.45 -7.89 -48.20
CA GLN A 865 -19.68 -6.49 -47.90
C GLN A 865 -20.52 -6.32 -46.62
N ARG A 866 -21.59 -7.12 -46.46
CA ARG A 866 -22.43 -7.08 -45.24
C ARG A 866 -21.63 -7.34 -43.96
N VAL A 867 -20.74 -8.33 -43.96
CA VAL A 867 -19.89 -8.65 -42.78
C VAL A 867 -18.94 -7.50 -42.44
N LEU A 868 -18.38 -6.83 -43.45
CA LEU A 868 -17.46 -5.69 -43.27
C LEU A 868 -18.21 -4.42 -42.85
N ASP A 869 -19.43 -4.21 -43.34
CA ASP A 869 -20.31 -3.12 -42.91
C ASP A 869 -20.74 -3.33 -41.44
N ASP A 870 -21.02 -4.56 -41.02
CA ASP A 870 -21.31 -4.91 -39.62
C ASP A 870 -20.09 -4.62 -38.70
N GLU A 871 -18.87 -4.98 -39.13
CA GLU A 871 -17.64 -4.63 -38.41
C GLU A 871 -17.51 -3.10 -38.26
N PHE A 872 -17.69 -2.35 -39.36
CA PHE A 872 -17.56 -0.90 -39.35
C PHE A 872 -18.64 -0.22 -38.50
N ALA A 873 -19.89 -0.67 -38.58
CA ALA A 873 -20.99 -0.20 -37.77
C ALA A 873 -20.70 -0.41 -36.28
N LYS A 874 -20.18 -1.60 -35.92
CA LYS A 874 -19.78 -1.88 -34.53
C LYS A 874 -18.65 -0.98 -34.05
N LEU A 875 -17.63 -0.72 -34.87
CA LEU A 875 -16.54 0.21 -34.55
C LEU A 875 -17.03 1.66 -34.40
N ALA A 876 -18.00 2.08 -35.21
CA ALA A 876 -18.62 3.40 -35.13
C ALA A 876 -19.46 3.54 -33.85
N ASP A 877 -20.22 2.51 -33.48
CA ASP A 877 -20.99 2.45 -32.23
C ASP A 877 -20.07 2.47 -31.01
N ASP A 878 -19.01 1.67 -31.01
CA ASP A 878 -17.99 1.63 -29.96
C ASP A 878 -17.34 3.01 -29.79
N ARG A 879 -17.02 3.69 -30.90
CA ARG A 879 -16.45 5.05 -30.88
C ARG A 879 -17.44 6.08 -30.32
N ARG A 880 -18.73 5.97 -30.67
CA ARG A 880 -19.79 6.82 -30.10
C ARG A 880 -19.89 6.59 -28.59
N MET A 881 -20.00 5.35 -28.16
CA MET A 881 -20.06 4.95 -26.75
C MET A 881 -18.85 5.46 -25.95
N MET A 882 -17.64 5.35 -26.52
CA MET A 882 -16.44 5.88 -25.88
C MET A 882 -16.47 7.40 -25.74
N ARG A 883 -16.94 8.16 -26.75
CA ARG A 883 -16.96 9.62 -26.69
C ARG A 883 -18.07 10.18 -25.80
N GLU A 884 -19.23 9.55 -25.81
CA GLU A 884 -20.43 10.05 -25.14
C GLU A 884 -20.55 9.56 -23.70
N PHE A 885 -20.20 8.29 -23.42
CA PHE A 885 -20.45 7.66 -22.14
C PHE A 885 -19.17 7.39 -21.33
N ILE A 886 -18.16 6.75 -21.93
CA ILE A 886 -17.00 6.21 -21.19
C ILE A 886 -15.89 7.28 -20.97
N LEU A 887 -15.36 7.87 -22.05
CA LEU A 887 -14.16 8.74 -22.04
C LEU A 887 -14.50 10.18 -22.46
N LYS A 888 -15.40 10.82 -21.70
CA LYS A 888 -15.85 12.20 -21.94
C LYS A 888 -14.70 13.24 -21.97
N SER A 889 -13.57 12.94 -21.32
CA SER A 889 -12.39 13.82 -21.28
C SER A 889 -11.54 13.81 -22.56
N GLY A 890 -11.76 12.86 -23.49
CA GLY A 890 -10.97 12.75 -24.73
C GLY A 890 -9.53 12.26 -24.54
N THR A 891 -9.23 11.65 -23.38
CA THR A 891 -7.92 11.04 -23.10
C THR A 891 -7.82 9.67 -23.78
N ASP A 892 -6.89 9.54 -24.73
CA ASP A 892 -6.71 8.34 -25.55
C ASP A 892 -5.77 7.30 -24.92
N LYS A 893 -4.96 7.67 -23.94
CA LYS A 893 -4.09 6.75 -23.20
C LYS A 893 -4.84 6.20 -22.00
N GLN A 894 -5.18 4.91 -22.04
CA GLN A 894 -5.87 4.21 -20.96
C GLN A 894 -5.03 3.02 -20.46
N PRO A 895 -5.01 2.75 -19.15
CA PRO A 895 -4.42 1.53 -18.62
C PRO A 895 -5.29 0.34 -19.02
N LEU A 896 -4.73 -0.61 -19.76
CA LEU A 896 -5.42 -1.81 -20.21
C LEU A 896 -4.52 -3.03 -20.01
N PRO A 897 -5.08 -4.22 -19.76
CA PRO A 897 -4.28 -5.44 -19.73
C PRO A 897 -3.60 -5.62 -21.10
N LEU A 898 -2.42 -6.23 -21.08
CA LEU A 898 -1.66 -6.72 -22.24
C LEU A 898 -1.42 -5.74 -23.40
N ASN A 899 -0.17 -5.51 -23.79
CA ASN A 899 0.16 -4.54 -24.84
C ASN A 899 -0.07 -5.11 -26.25
N VAL A 900 -1.23 -4.80 -26.87
CA VAL A 900 -1.62 -5.35 -28.18
C VAL A 900 -0.67 -4.90 -29.30
N GLU A 901 -0.25 -3.63 -29.30
CA GLU A 901 0.67 -3.11 -30.32
C GLU A 901 2.02 -3.85 -30.28
N ARG A 902 2.50 -4.18 -29.08
CA ARG A 902 3.75 -4.92 -28.91
C ARG A 902 3.61 -6.36 -29.38
N LEU A 903 2.49 -7.03 -29.09
CA LEU A 903 2.21 -8.38 -29.57
C LEU A 903 2.16 -8.47 -31.10
N ILE A 904 1.56 -7.47 -31.76
CA ILE A 904 1.55 -7.40 -33.24
C ILE A 904 2.98 -7.33 -33.78
N LYS A 905 3.84 -6.52 -33.18
CA LYS A 905 5.25 -6.41 -33.61
C LYS A 905 6.03 -7.70 -33.37
N ILE A 906 5.78 -8.39 -32.25
CA ILE A 906 6.37 -9.72 -32.00
C ILE A 906 5.91 -10.71 -33.07
N ALA A 907 4.63 -10.71 -33.46
CA ALA A 907 4.13 -11.56 -34.53
C ALA A 907 4.83 -11.24 -35.87
N GLN A 908 4.97 -9.96 -36.21
CA GLN A 908 5.69 -9.55 -37.42
C GLN A 908 7.13 -10.04 -37.46
N GLN A 909 7.82 -10.07 -36.32
CA GLN A 909 9.19 -10.53 -36.24
C GLN A 909 9.31 -12.04 -36.25
N THR A 910 8.51 -12.73 -35.44
CA THR A 910 8.55 -14.19 -35.31
C THR A 910 8.32 -14.88 -36.66
N PHE A 911 7.41 -14.33 -37.47
CA PHE A 911 7.07 -14.86 -38.80
C PHE A 911 7.81 -14.14 -39.95
N ASN A 912 8.76 -13.25 -39.65
CA ASN A 912 9.53 -12.48 -40.64
C ASN A 912 8.65 -11.85 -41.74
N ILE A 913 7.62 -11.13 -41.31
CA ILE A 913 6.61 -10.57 -42.20
C ILE A 913 7.23 -9.45 -43.06
N ASP A 914 7.16 -9.64 -44.38
CA ASP A 914 7.55 -8.63 -45.36
C ASP A 914 6.34 -7.79 -45.75
N VAL A 915 6.34 -6.52 -45.34
CA VAL A 915 5.29 -5.52 -45.64
C VAL A 915 5.10 -5.32 -47.15
N ARG A 916 6.08 -5.71 -47.98
CA ARG A 916 5.97 -5.62 -49.45
C ARG A 916 5.21 -6.79 -50.07
N ARG A 917 4.99 -7.87 -49.32
CA ARG A 917 4.23 -9.03 -49.79
C ARG A 917 2.75 -8.89 -49.41
N PRO A 918 1.86 -9.35 -50.29
CA PRO A 918 0.44 -9.41 -49.97
C PRO A 918 0.16 -10.41 -48.84
N SER A 919 -0.86 -10.09 -48.05
CA SER A 919 -1.40 -10.98 -47.03
C SER A 919 -2.26 -12.07 -47.65
N ASN A 920 -2.16 -13.29 -47.11
CA ASN A 920 -2.98 -14.45 -47.49
C ASN A 920 -4.24 -14.61 -46.62
N LEU A 921 -4.59 -13.60 -45.82
CA LEU A 921 -5.69 -13.65 -44.87
C LEU A 921 -7.00 -13.22 -45.51
N ASN A 922 -8.05 -14.01 -45.30
CA ASN A 922 -9.38 -13.65 -45.77
C ASN A 922 -10.03 -12.64 -44.81
N PRO A 923 -10.47 -11.45 -45.29
CA PRO A 923 -11.24 -10.46 -44.53
C PRO A 923 -12.36 -11.04 -43.65
N VAL A 924 -13.14 -12.00 -44.17
CA VAL A 924 -14.25 -12.61 -43.42
C VAL A 924 -13.75 -13.47 -42.26
N GLU A 925 -12.62 -14.15 -42.44
CA GLU A 925 -12.00 -14.94 -41.38
C GLU A 925 -11.51 -14.03 -40.23
N ILE A 926 -10.96 -12.86 -40.54
CA ILE A 926 -10.52 -11.87 -39.52
C ILE A 926 -11.70 -11.49 -38.62
N VAL A 927 -12.81 -11.04 -39.20
CA VAL A 927 -13.98 -10.58 -38.44
C VAL A 927 -14.53 -11.71 -37.56
N ASN A 928 -14.67 -12.91 -38.12
CA ASN A 928 -15.19 -14.07 -37.37
C ASN A 928 -14.27 -14.49 -36.22
N LEU A 929 -12.95 -14.49 -36.44
CA LEU A 929 -11.97 -14.87 -35.42
C LEU A 929 -11.88 -13.81 -34.31
N VAL A 930 -11.89 -12.52 -34.64
CA VAL A 930 -11.91 -11.43 -33.65
C VAL A 930 -13.21 -11.48 -32.84
N LYS A 931 -14.35 -11.72 -33.49
CA LYS A 931 -15.64 -11.86 -32.82
C LYS A 931 -15.64 -13.04 -31.84
N SER A 932 -15.17 -14.21 -32.29
CA SER A 932 -15.00 -15.40 -31.45
C SER A 932 -14.10 -15.13 -30.25
N LEU A 933 -12.99 -14.42 -30.45
CA LEU A 933 -12.08 -14.04 -29.37
C LEU A 933 -12.77 -13.15 -28.33
N THR A 934 -13.48 -12.10 -28.77
CA THR A 934 -14.16 -11.17 -27.85
C THR A 934 -15.35 -11.76 -27.11
N GLU A 935 -16.11 -12.66 -27.74
CA GLU A 935 -17.36 -13.18 -27.18
C GLU A 935 -17.17 -14.43 -26.31
N SER A 936 -16.19 -15.29 -26.63
CA SER A 936 -16.11 -16.64 -26.02
C SER A 936 -14.79 -16.98 -25.34
N ARG A 937 -13.66 -16.42 -25.80
CA ARG A 937 -12.32 -16.88 -25.37
C ARG A 937 -11.70 -16.04 -24.24
N ILE A 938 -12.31 -14.92 -23.90
CA ILE A 938 -11.82 -13.94 -22.91
C ILE A 938 -12.81 -13.80 -21.72
N PRO A 939 -13.17 -14.89 -20.99
CA PRO A 939 -14.10 -14.79 -19.87
C PRO A 939 -13.39 -14.30 -18.59
N VAL A 940 -13.96 -13.29 -17.92
CA VAL A 940 -13.59 -12.85 -16.56
C VAL A 940 -14.58 -13.45 -15.56
N ILE A 941 -15.87 -13.26 -15.81
CA ILE A 941 -16.99 -13.85 -15.07
C ILE A 941 -17.46 -15.09 -15.83
N ARG A 942 -17.64 -16.19 -15.11
CA ARG A 942 -18.13 -17.46 -15.66
C ARG A 942 -19.59 -17.64 -15.26
N GLY A 943 -20.47 -17.80 -16.25
CA GLY A 943 -21.88 -18.07 -16.03
C GLY A 943 -22.66 -17.99 -17.35
N GLU A 944 -23.74 -18.77 -17.45
CA GLU A 944 -24.65 -18.77 -18.61
C GLU A 944 -25.95 -17.98 -18.33
N ASP A 945 -26.15 -17.55 -17.08
CA ASP A 945 -27.29 -16.73 -16.69
C ASP A 945 -27.18 -15.31 -17.25
N GLN A 946 -28.33 -14.69 -17.47
CA GLN A 946 -28.43 -13.38 -18.11
C GLN A 946 -27.60 -12.30 -17.40
N LEU A 947 -27.54 -12.34 -16.06
CA LEU A 947 -26.79 -11.39 -15.25
C LEU A 947 -25.28 -11.58 -15.41
N SER A 948 -24.79 -12.83 -15.37
CA SER A 948 -23.37 -13.11 -15.60
C SER A 948 -22.91 -12.70 -17.00
N VAL A 949 -23.73 -12.92 -18.03
CA VAL A 949 -23.41 -12.51 -19.41
C VAL A 949 -23.34 -10.99 -19.53
N GLU A 950 -24.27 -10.27 -18.90
CA GLU A 950 -24.25 -8.80 -18.86
C GLU A 950 -23.02 -8.28 -18.11
N ALA A 951 -22.74 -8.83 -16.93
CA ALA A 951 -21.60 -8.44 -16.11
C ALA A 951 -20.25 -8.72 -16.82
N GLN A 952 -20.15 -9.86 -17.52
CA GLN A 952 -18.97 -10.21 -18.32
C GLN A 952 -18.75 -9.23 -19.49
N THR A 953 -19.84 -8.87 -20.16
CA THR A 953 -19.81 -7.91 -21.26
C THR A 953 -19.33 -6.55 -20.76
N ASN A 954 -19.81 -6.11 -19.60
CA ASN A 954 -19.43 -4.84 -18.98
C ASN A 954 -17.97 -4.84 -18.51
N ALA A 955 -17.52 -5.90 -17.83
CA ALA A 955 -16.15 -5.99 -17.29
C ALA A 955 -15.08 -5.94 -18.40
N THR A 956 -15.38 -6.48 -19.58
CA THR A 956 -14.42 -6.53 -20.70
C THR A 956 -14.65 -5.48 -21.78
N LEU A 957 -15.70 -4.65 -21.67
CA LEU A 957 -16.17 -3.74 -22.71
C LEU A 957 -15.05 -2.85 -23.29
N LEU A 958 -14.32 -2.14 -22.43
CA LEU A 958 -13.27 -1.21 -22.87
C LEU A 958 -12.12 -1.94 -23.58
N PHE A 959 -11.73 -3.09 -23.06
CA PHE A 959 -10.68 -3.91 -23.65
C PHE A 959 -11.11 -4.49 -25.00
N GLN A 960 -12.36 -4.97 -25.12
CA GLN A 960 -12.91 -5.44 -26.38
C GLN A 960 -12.96 -4.33 -27.45
N ILE A 961 -13.33 -3.11 -27.07
CA ILE A 961 -13.34 -1.97 -27.99
C ILE A 961 -11.91 -1.70 -28.51
N HIS A 962 -10.93 -1.72 -27.62
CA HIS A 962 -9.52 -1.53 -28.00
C HIS A 962 -9.02 -2.66 -28.92
N LEU A 963 -9.41 -3.90 -28.65
CA LEU A 963 -9.04 -5.07 -29.45
C LEU A 963 -9.67 -5.02 -30.85
N ARG A 964 -10.97 -4.72 -30.95
CA ARG A 964 -11.66 -4.52 -32.25
C ARG A 964 -11.04 -3.40 -33.06
N ALA A 965 -10.72 -2.25 -32.44
CA ALA A 965 -10.05 -1.15 -33.11
C ALA A 965 -8.59 -1.49 -33.51
N SER A 966 -7.92 -2.36 -32.75
CA SER A 966 -6.53 -2.75 -33.03
C SER A 966 -6.44 -3.80 -34.14
N LEU A 967 -7.35 -4.77 -34.16
CA LEU A 967 -7.37 -5.91 -35.09
C LEU A 967 -8.42 -5.77 -36.20
N ALA A 968 -8.83 -4.54 -36.51
CA ALA A 968 -9.78 -4.28 -37.60
C ALA A 968 -9.21 -4.77 -38.93
N THR A 969 -10.07 -5.34 -39.77
CA THR A 969 -9.71 -6.02 -41.04
C THR A 969 -8.74 -5.20 -41.90
N LYS A 970 -9.07 -3.93 -42.13
CA LYS A 970 -8.25 -3.03 -42.96
C LYS A 970 -6.84 -2.81 -42.40
N ARG A 971 -6.71 -2.74 -41.07
CA ARG A 971 -5.41 -2.51 -40.41
C ARG A 971 -4.54 -3.75 -40.44
N VAL A 972 -5.13 -4.91 -40.17
CA VAL A 972 -4.44 -6.21 -40.24
C VAL A 972 -3.82 -6.43 -41.62
N ILE A 973 -4.54 -6.07 -42.68
CA ILE A 973 -4.11 -6.26 -44.08
C ILE A 973 -3.20 -5.12 -44.56
N GLU A 974 -3.56 -3.83 -44.38
CA GLU A 974 -2.81 -2.69 -44.94
C GLU A 974 -1.68 -2.15 -44.06
N GLU A 975 -1.81 -2.22 -42.73
CA GLU A 975 -0.80 -1.66 -41.80
C GLU A 975 0.18 -2.74 -41.34
N PHE A 976 -0.34 -3.91 -40.98
CA PHE A 976 0.47 -4.96 -40.36
C PHE A 976 0.91 -6.08 -41.31
N HIS A 977 0.18 -6.28 -42.41
CA HIS A 977 0.43 -7.32 -43.41
C HIS A 977 0.53 -8.74 -42.80
N LEU A 978 -0.30 -9.04 -41.80
CA LEU A 978 -0.23 -10.33 -41.10
C LEU A 978 -0.60 -11.49 -42.04
N THR A 979 0.10 -12.62 -41.91
CA THR A 979 -0.29 -13.89 -42.54
C THR A 979 -1.25 -14.66 -41.65
N LYS A 980 -1.96 -15.64 -42.20
CA LYS A 980 -2.91 -16.49 -41.45
C LYS A 980 -2.28 -17.11 -40.20
N GLU A 981 -1.10 -17.73 -40.37
CA GLU A 981 -0.35 -18.34 -39.25
C GLU A 981 0.04 -17.32 -38.18
N ALA A 982 0.50 -16.13 -38.58
CA ALA A 982 0.89 -15.08 -37.65
C ALA A 982 -0.31 -14.51 -36.87
N PHE A 983 -1.46 -14.42 -37.52
CA PHE A 983 -2.69 -13.94 -36.90
C PHE A 983 -3.28 -14.97 -35.93
N ASP A 984 -3.31 -16.25 -36.29
CA ASP A 984 -3.77 -17.32 -35.40
C ASP A 984 -2.89 -17.41 -34.15
N TRP A 985 -1.56 -17.27 -34.32
CA TRP A 985 -0.62 -17.15 -33.20
C TRP A 985 -0.91 -15.94 -32.31
N LEU A 986 -1.14 -14.76 -32.91
CA LEU A 986 -1.44 -13.53 -32.18
C LEU A 986 -2.69 -13.66 -31.31
N LEU A 987 -3.77 -14.25 -31.86
CA LEU A 987 -5.02 -14.44 -31.11
C LEU A 987 -4.84 -15.43 -29.94
N ALA A 988 -4.09 -16.50 -30.15
CA ALA A 988 -3.77 -17.47 -29.09
C ALA A 988 -2.91 -16.84 -27.97
N GLU A 989 -1.96 -15.99 -28.33
CA GLU A 989 -1.11 -15.28 -27.37
C GLU A 989 -1.91 -14.24 -26.56
N ILE A 990 -2.82 -13.52 -27.21
CA ILE A 990 -3.75 -12.59 -26.53
C ILE A 990 -4.60 -13.33 -25.50
N GLU A 991 -5.19 -14.47 -25.87
CA GLU A 991 -6.00 -15.28 -24.95
C GLU A 991 -5.18 -15.74 -23.73
N THR A 992 -3.99 -16.28 -23.97
CA THR A 992 -3.12 -16.81 -22.93
C THR A 992 -2.68 -15.72 -21.95
N ARG A 993 -2.26 -14.55 -22.47
CA ARG A 993 -1.84 -13.42 -21.64
C ARG A 993 -2.99 -12.76 -20.90
N PHE A 994 -4.18 -12.71 -21.49
CA PHE A 994 -5.36 -12.17 -20.83
C PHE A 994 -5.73 -13.03 -19.61
N LYS A 995 -5.74 -14.36 -19.75
CA LYS A 995 -6.00 -15.28 -18.63
C LYS A 995 -4.96 -15.14 -17.52
N ARG A 996 -3.69 -14.90 -17.87
CA ARG A 996 -2.62 -14.64 -16.91
C ARG A 996 -2.77 -13.31 -16.16
N ALA A 997 -3.40 -12.30 -16.78
CA ALA A 997 -3.58 -10.98 -16.19
C ALA A 997 -4.74 -10.91 -15.18
N GLN A 998 -5.57 -11.96 -15.08
CA GLN A 998 -6.67 -12.01 -14.13
C GLN A 998 -6.17 -12.05 -12.69
N VAL A 999 -6.92 -11.40 -11.80
CA VAL A 999 -6.65 -11.44 -10.37
C VAL A 999 -6.77 -12.87 -9.83
N ASN A 1000 -5.87 -13.26 -8.94
CA ASN A 1000 -5.94 -14.57 -8.30
C ASN A 1000 -6.91 -14.51 -7.10
N PRO A 1001 -7.86 -15.46 -6.98
CA PRO A 1001 -8.63 -15.62 -5.75
C PRO A 1001 -7.72 -15.82 -4.53
N GLY A 1002 -8.10 -15.23 -3.40
CA GLY A 1002 -7.29 -15.19 -2.19
C GLY A 1002 -6.37 -13.98 -2.09
N GLU A 1003 -6.32 -13.11 -3.11
CA GLU A 1003 -5.56 -11.88 -3.01
C GLU A 1003 -6.15 -10.92 -1.98
N MET A 1004 -5.30 -10.46 -1.05
CA MET A 1004 -5.64 -9.50 0.01
C MET A 1004 -5.71 -8.07 -0.53
N VAL A 1005 -6.63 -7.84 -1.47
CA VAL A 1005 -6.80 -6.58 -2.21
C VAL A 1005 -7.01 -5.37 -1.31
N GLY A 1006 -7.63 -5.53 -0.14
CA GLY A 1006 -7.83 -4.44 0.81
C GLY A 1006 -6.54 -3.93 1.44
N VAL A 1007 -5.66 -4.84 1.87
CA VAL A 1007 -4.32 -4.48 2.40
C VAL A 1007 -3.47 -3.87 1.29
N LEU A 1008 -3.53 -4.43 0.08
CA LEU A 1008 -2.79 -3.92 -1.06
C LEU A 1008 -3.23 -2.49 -1.42
N ALA A 1009 -4.54 -2.23 -1.46
CA ALA A 1009 -5.09 -0.91 -1.70
C ALA A 1009 -4.70 0.07 -0.59
N ALA A 1010 -4.79 -0.35 0.69
CA ALA A 1010 -4.42 0.47 1.84
C ALA A 1010 -2.93 0.87 1.88
N GLN A 1011 -2.04 0.05 1.34
CA GLN A 1011 -0.61 0.35 1.22
C GLN A 1011 -0.27 1.17 -0.03
N SER A 1012 -1.14 1.14 -1.04
CA SER A 1012 -0.97 1.81 -2.32
C SER A 1012 -1.41 3.28 -2.27
N ILE A 1013 -2.40 3.58 -1.42
CA ILE A 1013 -2.87 4.93 -1.05
C ILE A 1013 -1.93 5.51 0.00
#